data_AF-A0A0V0RH06-F1
#
_entry.id   AF-A0A0V0RH06-F1
#
_cell.length_a   1.000
_cell.length_b   1.000
_cell.length_c   1.000
_cell.angle_alpha   90.00
_cell.angle_beta   90.00
_cell.angle_gamma   90.00
#
_symmetry.space_group_name_H-M   'P 1'
#
loop_
_entity.id
_entity.type
_entity.pdbx_description
1 polymer ?
#
loop_
_entity_poly.entity_id
_entity_poly.type
_entity_poly.pdbx_seq_one_letter_code
_entity_poly.pdbx_strand_id
1 'polypeptide(L)'
;MCIFLLWFTFPNHSAATTKCQNLNGNAPAQPRGMTLIAGGGAGNWVANPVDVTQIGGHSFGKVLEHVIAENAANKFIAYNNIPPDVPKVNTKSNSKGLLMMNPQPADEASWIVHTVPGFPKALRGYLFPPEEIQKGHLFICLTIKESEIDAIAMTLKIATPLIYHNDIPAEQINSRPNLKKLISDESRILPPLTVTQEISTAGPGGLKITIYSKGEKSRYEIYRRMLVKKLKTTIKVWTTRDKTLKSDCRILGRNIRLVTSPIAVNGHANSLENDVSQWLVSDPGNKFCVIDKPYHKSQAKEPAIALCIDAEGIFTPPARNMGKALIARAAGWQDIPDVTGRAGHAVAKPLEHVIEANAGNKFIAYNNIPPDIPKVKTKSNSKGVLMMNPNDVDEASWIVHTIPGFPKALRGYVFPPAEIQKGHLFICLTIKESEIDAIAMALRIATPLIYHNDIPDDPARPNLKKLVNGESRLTPPLTVTQQISTAAAQGLKMTIYSKSEKSKYEIYRRVLVKKLKTGIKVWTTRDKTLKSDCRILNRNIKLVTSPITIGDHASSLENDVSQWLISEPGNKFCVIDKPYHKSQTKEPAMAVCINDATIFGHFNRIGQNDILLLTITTSYPYDYHKGFGWTPATEN
;
A
#
# COMPACT_ATOMS: atom_id res chain seq x y z
N MET A 1 12.93 -19.54 -8.25
CA MET A 1 12.26 -19.80 -6.95
C MET A 1 12.96 -18.97 -5.86
N CYS A 2 12.21 -18.35 -4.94
CA CYS A 2 12.76 -17.56 -3.85
C CYS A 2 12.24 -18.12 -2.52
N ILE A 3 13.11 -18.45 -1.58
CA ILE A 3 12.71 -18.94 -0.26
C ILE A 3 13.06 -17.87 0.77
N PHE A 4 12.04 -17.37 1.45
CA PHE A 4 12.15 -16.50 2.61
C PHE A 4 12.05 -17.34 3.87
N LEU A 5 12.90 -17.08 4.85
CA LEU A 5 12.82 -17.74 6.14
C LEU A 5 13.03 -16.68 7.23
N LEU A 6 11.98 -16.39 7.98
CA LEU A 6 11.98 -15.46 9.10
C LEU A 6 11.91 -16.30 10.37
N TRP A 7 12.97 -16.25 11.16
CA TRP A 7 13.02 -16.91 12.45
C TRP A 7 12.88 -15.84 13.53
N PHE A 8 12.00 -16.07 14.50
CA PHE A 8 11.84 -15.21 15.66
C PHE A 8 11.76 -16.01 16.96
N THR A 9 12.10 -15.36 18.07
CA THR A 9 12.04 -15.90 19.44
C THR A 9 11.19 -15.02 20.35
N PHE A 10 10.20 -15.60 21.06
CA PHE A 10 9.44 -14.90 22.12
C PHE A 10 9.51 -15.56 23.49
N PRO A 11 9.41 -14.73 24.56
CA PRO A 11 8.88 -15.18 25.83
C PRO A 11 7.37 -15.41 25.70
N ASN A 12 6.85 -16.52 26.23
CA ASN A 12 5.43 -16.62 26.53
C ASN A 12 5.17 -17.30 27.88
N HIS A 13 4.16 -16.78 28.57
CA HIS A 13 3.59 -17.37 29.78
C HIS A 13 2.78 -18.63 29.47
N SER A 14 2.65 -19.43 30.53
CA SER A 14 2.52 -20.89 30.55
C SER A 14 1.16 -21.49 30.17
N ALA A 15 1.24 -22.79 29.90
CA ALA A 15 0.24 -23.83 29.67
C ALA A 15 -1.07 -23.73 30.47
N ALA A 16 -2.08 -24.46 29.99
CA ALA A 16 -3.34 -24.70 30.65
C ALA A 16 -3.16 -25.14 32.11
N THR A 17 -3.33 -24.22 33.06
CA THR A 17 -3.96 -24.45 34.36
C THR A 17 -4.70 -23.17 34.78
N THR A 18 -5.77 -23.33 35.53
CA THR A 18 -6.67 -22.27 36.00
C THR A 18 -6.08 -21.57 37.23
N LYS A 19 -5.32 -20.47 37.06
CA LYS A 19 -5.21 -19.28 37.96
C LYS A 19 -3.96 -18.43 37.62
N CYS A 20 -4.06 -17.10 37.80
CA CYS A 20 -3.03 -16.09 37.45
C CYS A 20 -2.13 -15.68 38.64
N GLN A 21 -0.85 -15.31 38.39
CA GLN A 21 -0.15 -14.11 38.94
C GLN A 21 1.31 -13.91 38.42
N ASN A 22 1.91 -12.73 38.76
CA ASN A 22 2.88 -11.89 38.03
C ASN A 22 4.42 -12.10 38.22
N LEU A 23 5.16 -11.55 37.23
CA LEU A 23 6.52 -10.93 37.19
C LEU A 23 7.69 -11.55 37.98
N ASN A 24 8.60 -12.23 37.26
CA ASN A 24 10.05 -11.93 37.19
C ASN A 24 10.81 -13.02 36.40
N GLY A 25 11.69 -12.61 35.48
CA GLY A 25 12.90 -13.34 35.08
C GLY A 25 12.77 -14.49 34.06
N ASN A 26 13.19 -14.22 32.82
CA ASN A 26 13.80 -15.09 31.79
C ASN A 26 13.23 -16.50 31.51
N ALA A 27 12.83 -16.74 30.25
CA ALA A 27 12.41 -18.04 29.68
C ALA A 27 13.18 -18.37 28.37
N PRO A 28 13.33 -19.66 27.97
CA PRO A 28 14.28 -20.09 26.91
C PRO A 28 13.75 -19.97 25.46
N ALA A 29 14.65 -19.70 24.50
CA ALA A 29 14.42 -19.68 23.04
C ALA A 29 13.71 -20.88 22.44
N GLN A 30 12.98 -20.62 21.35
CA GLN A 30 12.48 -21.64 20.43
C GLN A 30 13.33 -21.70 19.14
N PRO A 31 13.92 -22.86 18.81
CA PRO A 31 14.77 -23.04 17.62
C PRO A 31 14.00 -23.27 16.30
N ARG A 32 12.66 -23.16 16.29
CA ARG A 32 11.82 -23.33 15.08
C ARG A 32 11.40 -21.99 14.49
N GLY A 33 11.81 -21.74 13.24
CA GLY A 33 11.44 -20.53 12.48
C GLY A 33 10.25 -20.71 11.54
N MET A 34 9.95 -19.68 10.74
CA MET A 34 8.91 -19.68 9.71
C MET A 34 9.54 -19.60 8.30
N THR A 35 9.00 -20.33 7.34
CA THR A 35 9.41 -20.32 5.92
C THR A 35 8.27 -19.85 5.02
N LEU A 36 8.60 -19.13 3.95
CA LEU A 36 7.70 -18.76 2.87
C LEU A 36 8.43 -18.99 1.54
N ILE A 37 7.77 -19.61 0.57
CA ILE A 37 8.31 -19.79 -0.78
C ILE A 37 7.57 -18.84 -1.71
N ALA A 38 8.30 -17.88 -2.27
CA ALA A 38 7.79 -16.89 -3.21
C ALA A 38 8.12 -17.28 -4.67
N GLY A 39 7.17 -17.01 -5.58
CA GLY A 39 7.32 -17.24 -7.02
C GLY A 39 6.52 -18.40 -7.62
N GLY A 40 5.48 -18.92 -6.95
CA GLY A 40 4.62 -20.02 -7.43
C GLY A 40 3.13 -19.87 -7.11
N GLY A 41 2.65 -18.66 -6.85
CA GLY A 41 1.38 -18.38 -6.19
C GLY A 41 1.59 -17.85 -4.76
N ALA A 42 0.61 -17.17 -4.18
CA ALA A 42 0.70 -16.58 -2.84
C ALA A 42 0.83 -17.69 -1.77
N GLY A 43 2.06 -18.07 -1.43
CA GLY A 43 2.35 -18.97 -0.33
C GLY A 43 2.25 -18.24 1.01
N ASN A 44 1.56 -18.84 1.99
CA ASN A 44 1.56 -18.32 3.36
C ASN A 44 2.87 -18.68 4.06
N TRP A 45 3.25 -17.89 5.06
CA TRP A 45 4.32 -18.25 6.01
C TRP A 45 3.93 -19.54 6.75
N VAL A 46 4.75 -20.58 6.66
CA VAL A 46 4.55 -21.88 7.32
C VAL A 46 5.63 -22.13 8.35
N ALA A 47 5.29 -22.80 9.46
CA ALA A 47 6.28 -23.19 10.46
C ALA A 47 7.28 -24.19 9.86
N ASN A 48 8.55 -24.05 10.23
CA ASN A 48 9.53 -25.07 9.90
C ASN A 48 9.20 -26.36 10.64
N PRO A 49 9.31 -27.52 9.97
CA PRO A 49 8.95 -28.81 10.56
C PRO A 49 9.95 -29.24 11.65
N VAL A 50 11.15 -28.67 11.66
CA VAL A 50 12.24 -29.01 12.59
C VAL A 50 13.01 -27.78 13.04
N ASP A 51 13.77 -27.96 14.10
CA ASP A 51 14.66 -26.96 14.67
C ASP A 51 15.80 -26.67 13.69
N VAL A 52 16.13 -25.40 13.53
CA VAL A 52 17.28 -24.94 12.74
C VAL A 52 18.63 -25.38 13.32
N THR A 53 18.68 -25.96 14.52
CA THR A 53 19.90 -26.57 15.05
C THR A 53 20.18 -27.93 14.40
N GLN A 54 19.18 -28.53 13.75
CA GLN A 54 19.33 -29.76 12.99
C GLN A 54 19.85 -29.46 11.58
N ILE A 55 20.65 -30.35 11.01
CA ILE A 55 21.13 -30.21 9.61
C ILE A 55 20.02 -30.58 8.60
N GLY A 56 19.19 -31.55 8.94
CA GLY A 56 18.16 -32.10 8.05
C GLY A 56 16.78 -31.57 8.39
N GLY A 57 15.84 -31.74 7.46
CA GLY A 57 14.41 -31.46 7.69
C GLY A 57 13.97 -30.01 7.47
N HIS A 58 14.87 -29.06 7.20
CA HIS A 58 14.50 -27.70 6.80
C HIS A 58 15.28 -27.22 5.57
N SER A 59 14.71 -26.25 4.85
CA SER A 59 15.24 -25.75 3.57
C SER A 59 16.65 -25.18 3.67
N PHE A 60 16.98 -24.54 4.78
CA PHE A 60 18.31 -23.94 4.98
C PHE A 60 19.43 -24.98 5.14
N GLY A 61 19.22 -26.02 5.95
CA GLY A 61 20.18 -27.09 6.13
C GLY A 61 20.45 -27.81 4.81
N LYS A 62 19.39 -28.01 4.01
CA LYS A 62 19.48 -28.56 2.65
C LYS A 62 20.36 -27.71 1.71
N VAL A 63 20.15 -26.40 1.68
CA VAL A 63 20.93 -25.50 0.80
C VAL A 63 22.40 -25.42 1.22
N LEU A 64 22.69 -25.64 2.51
CA LEU A 64 24.04 -25.57 3.04
C LEU A 64 24.82 -26.87 2.98
N GLU A 65 24.24 -27.98 2.53
CA GLU A 65 24.92 -29.29 2.48
C GLU A 65 26.32 -29.21 1.83
N HIS A 66 26.45 -28.39 0.79
CA HIS A 66 27.71 -28.20 0.05
C HIS A 66 28.56 -27.01 0.52
N VAL A 67 28.09 -26.28 1.53
CA VAL A 67 28.82 -25.19 2.20
C VAL A 67 29.49 -25.70 3.48
N ILE A 68 28.90 -26.69 4.14
CA ILE A 68 29.38 -27.25 5.41
C ILE A 68 30.27 -28.50 5.22
N ALA A 69 30.24 -29.11 4.04
CA ALA A 69 31.06 -30.25 3.66
C ALA A 69 31.56 -30.07 2.23
N GLU A 70 32.74 -30.61 1.94
CA GLU A 70 33.36 -30.48 0.62
C GLU A 70 32.52 -31.16 -0.46
N ASN A 71 32.37 -30.49 -1.60
CA ASN A 71 31.71 -31.01 -2.79
C ASN A 71 32.54 -30.69 -4.03
N ALA A 72 32.76 -31.69 -4.89
CA ALA A 72 33.57 -31.53 -6.08
C ALA A 72 32.95 -30.55 -7.10
N ALA A 73 31.62 -30.53 -7.21
CA ALA A 73 30.90 -29.73 -8.19
C ALA A 73 30.60 -28.32 -7.66
N ASN A 74 30.00 -28.18 -6.49
CA ASN A 74 29.55 -26.87 -5.99
C ASN A 74 30.71 -26.01 -5.46
N LYS A 75 30.66 -24.71 -5.74
CA LYS A 75 31.65 -23.69 -5.37
C LYS A 75 30.96 -22.44 -4.85
N PHE A 76 31.56 -21.74 -3.91
CA PHE A 76 30.94 -20.61 -3.23
C PHE A 76 31.93 -19.57 -2.68
N ILE A 77 31.40 -18.35 -2.54
CA ILE A 77 31.98 -17.30 -1.71
C ILE A 77 31.12 -17.18 -0.46
N ALA A 78 31.77 -17.12 0.71
CA ALA A 78 31.12 -16.79 1.97
C ALA A 78 31.64 -15.46 2.52
N TYR A 79 30.70 -14.60 2.91
CA TYR A 79 31.02 -13.30 3.48
C TYR A 79 30.23 -13.03 4.75
N ASN A 80 30.88 -12.46 5.77
CA ASN A 80 30.28 -12.14 7.06
C ASN A 80 31.16 -11.12 7.79
N ASN A 81 30.56 -10.10 8.38
CA ASN A 81 31.30 -9.12 9.19
C ASN A 81 31.73 -9.65 10.57
N ILE A 82 31.16 -10.78 11.01
CA ILE A 82 31.58 -11.55 12.18
C ILE A 82 31.68 -13.02 11.70
N PRO A 83 32.75 -13.40 10.98
CA PRO A 83 32.89 -14.76 10.50
C PRO A 83 33.14 -15.73 11.66
N PRO A 84 32.74 -17.01 11.51
CA PRO A 84 32.99 -18.01 12.54
C PRO A 84 34.47 -18.21 12.81
N ASP A 85 34.82 -18.41 14.08
CA ASP A 85 36.17 -18.77 14.54
C ASP A 85 37.27 -17.76 14.16
N VAL A 86 36.91 -16.52 13.78
CA VAL A 86 37.85 -15.43 13.47
C VAL A 86 37.67 -14.29 14.49
N PRO A 87 38.59 -14.12 15.45
CA PRO A 87 38.51 -13.03 16.41
C PRO A 87 38.94 -11.69 15.78
N LYS A 88 38.21 -10.61 16.11
CA LYS A 88 38.61 -9.20 15.88
C LYS A 88 38.88 -8.83 14.40
N VAL A 89 37.86 -8.90 13.56
CA VAL A 89 37.91 -8.37 12.20
C VAL A 89 37.51 -6.90 12.15
N ASN A 90 38.33 -6.07 11.48
CA ASN A 90 38.04 -4.66 11.26
C ASN A 90 37.33 -4.48 9.92
N THR A 91 35.99 -4.51 9.93
CA THR A 91 35.18 -4.18 8.75
C THR A 91 34.07 -3.20 9.11
N LYS A 92 33.75 -2.32 8.17
CA LYS A 92 32.62 -1.37 8.29
C LYS A 92 31.35 -1.91 7.63
N SER A 93 31.41 -3.01 6.90
CA SER A 93 30.23 -3.64 6.32
C SER A 93 29.51 -4.49 7.35
N ASN A 94 28.19 -4.59 7.25
CA ASN A 94 27.39 -5.52 8.07
C ASN A 94 26.86 -6.70 7.25
N SER A 95 27.14 -6.70 5.95
CA SER A 95 26.66 -7.68 4.98
C SER A 95 27.11 -9.09 5.34
N LYS A 96 26.18 -10.05 5.27
CA LYS A 96 26.45 -11.49 5.46
C LYS A 96 25.68 -12.31 4.42
N GLY A 97 26.28 -13.40 3.96
CA GLY A 97 25.67 -14.22 2.93
C GLY A 97 26.62 -15.19 2.25
N LEU A 98 26.05 -15.88 1.25
CA LEU A 98 26.71 -16.90 0.44
C LEU A 98 26.34 -16.69 -1.01
N LEU A 99 27.33 -16.72 -1.90
CA LEU A 99 27.12 -16.73 -3.34
C LEU A 99 27.66 -18.04 -3.88
N MET A 100 26.76 -18.91 -4.35
CA MET A 100 27.06 -20.29 -4.73
C MET A 100 26.80 -20.51 -6.21
N MET A 101 27.60 -21.37 -6.83
CA MET A 101 27.39 -21.85 -8.19
C MET A 101 27.89 -23.27 -8.37
N ASN A 102 27.37 -23.96 -9.37
CA ASN A 102 27.94 -25.19 -9.90
C ASN A 102 28.53 -24.87 -11.28
N PRO A 103 29.86 -24.93 -11.48
CA PRO A 103 30.50 -24.57 -12.75
C PRO A 103 30.39 -25.68 -13.82
N GLN A 104 29.81 -26.83 -13.51
CA GLN A 104 29.68 -27.97 -14.43
C GLN A 104 28.39 -27.89 -15.29
N PRO A 105 27.18 -27.85 -14.72
CA PRO A 105 25.95 -27.57 -15.45
C PRO A 105 25.76 -26.06 -15.63
N ALA A 106 25.10 -25.67 -16.72
CA ALA A 106 24.76 -24.27 -16.97
C ALA A 106 23.60 -23.81 -16.07
N ASP A 107 23.68 -22.58 -15.58
CA ASP A 107 22.61 -21.85 -14.87
C ASP A 107 22.21 -22.43 -13.50
N GLU A 108 23.15 -23.07 -12.80
CA GLU A 108 23.00 -23.48 -11.41
C GLU A 108 23.71 -22.53 -10.45
N ALA A 109 22.96 -21.52 -9.96
CA ALA A 109 23.48 -20.58 -8.98
C ALA A 109 22.44 -20.17 -7.94
N SER A 110 22.93 -19.83 -6.75
CA SER A 110 22.10 -19.30 -5.67
C SER A 110 22.80 -18.21 -4.87
N TRP A 111 22.03 -17.23 -4.41
CA TRP A 111 22.51 -16.19 -3.52
C TRP A 111 21.69 -16.16 -2.24
N ILE A 112 22.38 -16.25 -1.11
CA ILE A 112 21.79 -16.27 0.23
C ILE A 112 22.22 -15.01 0.97
N VAL A 113 21.27 -14.30 1.53
CA VAL A 113 21.49 -13.16 2.42
C VAL A 113 20.94 -13.50 3.79
N HIS A 114 21.73 -13.24 4.84
CA HIS A 114 21.31 -13.51 6.21
C HIS A 114 21.81 -12.47 7.21
N THR A 115 21.34 -12.59 8.45
CA THR A 115 21.65 -11.66 9.55
C THR A 115 22.52 -12.28 10.65
N VAL A 116 22.71 -13.60 10.63
CA VAL A 116 23.39 -14.38 11.69
C VAL A 116 24.91 -14.16 11.73
N PRO A 117 25.47 -13.62 12.81
CA PRO A 117 26.92 -13.58 13.04
C PRO A 117 27.47 -14.98 13.36
N GLY A 118 28.74 -15.24 13.06
CA GLY A 118 29.39 -16.52 13.35
C GLY A 118 28.91 -17.68 12.48
N PHE A 119 28.30 -17.41 11.32
CA PHE A 119 27.65 -18.42 10.48
C PHE A 119 27.82 -18.13 8.97
N PRO A 120 27.82 -19.17 8.09
CA PRO A 120 28.06 -20.60 8.38
C PRO A 120 29.53 -20.91 8.61
N LYS A 121 29.82 -22.08 9.19
CA LYS A 121 31.19 -22.63 9.23
C LYS A 121 31.53 -23.30 7.90
N ALA A 122 32.18 -22.57 6.99
CA ALA A 122 32.59 -23.09 5.69
C ALA A 122 33.44 -24.36 5.83
N LEU A 123 32.96 -25.46 5.21
CA LEU A 123 33.58 -26.79 5.16
C LEU A 123 33.87 -27.44 6.53
N ARG A 124 33.19 -27.01 7.59
CA ARG A 124 33.45 -27.48 8.98
C ARG A 124 32.21 -27.98 9.71
N GLY A 125 31.24 -28.49 8.96
CA GLY A 125 29.99 -29.02 9.49
C GLY A 125 28.95 -27.96 9.83
N TYR A 126 27.72 -28.42 10.04
CA TYR A 126 26.60 -27.56 10.40
C TYR A 126 26.62 -27.24 11.89
N LEU A 127 26.71 -25.95 12.23
CA LEU A 127 26.54 -25.48 13.59
C LEU A 127 25.87 -24.11 13.56
N PHE A 128 24.60 -24.06 14.00
CA PHE A 128 23.95 -22.79 14.26
C PHE A 128 24.51 -22.17 15.55
N PRO A 129 24.90 -20.88 15.60
CA PRO A 129 25.54 -20.30 16.77
C PRO A 129 24.59 -20.29 17.97
N PRO A 130 24.96 -20.91 19.11
CA PRO A 130 24.04 -21.02 20.26
C PRO A 130 23.54 -19.68 20.82
N GLU A 131 24.38 -18.65 20.80
CA GLU A 131 24.04 -17.29 21.24
C GLU A 131 22.97 -16.60 20.37
N GLU A 132 22.84 -17.06 19.12
CA GLU A 132 21.93 -16.49 18.13
C GLU A 132 20.59 -17.21 18.09
N ILE A 133 20.47 -18.39 18.74
CA ILE A 133 19.20 -19.14 18.85
C ILE A 133 18.12 -18.29 19.56
N GLN A 134 18.54 -17.37 20.44
CA GLN A 134 17.65 -16.48 21.21
C GLN A 134 17.22 -15.22 20.47
N LYS A 135 17.69 -14.98 19.25
CA LYS A 135 17.45 -13.75 18.50
C LYS A 135 16.67 -14.03 17.22
N GLY A 136 15.85 -13.06 16.83
CA GLY A 136 15.20 -13.02 15.54
C GLY A 136 16.21 -12.77 14.43
N HIS A 137 16.12 -13.59 13.40
CA HIS A 137 16.99 -13.56 12.23
C HIS A 137 16.19 -13.73 10.95
N LEU A 138 16.65 -13.04 9.90
CA LEU A 138 16.13 -13.16 8.55
C LEU A 138 17.14 -13.88 7.64
N PHE A 139 16.61 -14.77 6.80
CA PHE A 139 17.28 -15.42 5.68
C PHE A 139 16.48 -15.23 4.40
N ILE A 140 17.19 -14.98 3.31
CA ILE A 140 16.64 -14.95 1.96
C ILE A 140 17.53 -15.81 1.09
N CYS A 141 16.94 -16.80 0.42
CA CYS A 141 17.61 -17.67 -0.54
C CYS A 141 17.01 -17.47 -1.93
N LEU A 142 17.85 -17.05 -2.87
CA LEU A 142 17.48 -16.75 -4.25
C LEU A 142 18.11 -17.79 -5.18
N THR A 143 17.30 -18.51 -5.95
CA THR A 143 17.82 -19.22 -7.12
C THR A 143 17.99 -18.20 -8.25
N ILE A 144 19.20 -18.08 -8.79
CA ILE A 144 19.58 -17.07 -9.79
C ILE A 144 20.20 -17.76 -11.00
N LYS A 145 20.21 -17.07 -12.15
CA LYS A 145 21.03 -17.49 -13.28
C LYS A 145 22.48 -17.13 -13.03
N GLU A 146 23.40 -17.88 -13.61
CA GLU A 146 24.82 -17.58 -13.49
C GLU A 146 25.20 -16.22 -14.09
N SER A 147 24.47 -15.77 -15.11
CA SER A 147 24.64 -14.45 -15.72
C SER A 147 24.42 -13.29 -14.73
N GLU A 148 23.67 -13.50 -13.65
CA GLU A 148 23.40 -12.47 -12.63
C GLU A 148 24.54 -12.30 -11.62
N ILE A 149 25.50 -13.25 -11.59
CA ILE A 149 26.57 -13.28 -10.57
C ILE A 149 27.45 -12.04 -10.64
N ASP A 150 27.82 -11.58 -11.84
CA ASP A 150 28.69 -10.39 -11.97
C ASP A 150 27.97 -9.10 -11.56
N ALA A 151 26.65 -9.02 -11.80
CA ALA A 151 25.82 -7.90 -11.35
C ALA A 151 25.71 -7.88 -9.81
N ILE A 152 25.51 -9.03 -9.17
CA ILE A 152 25.52 -9.16 -7.72
C ILE A 152 26.91 -8.79 -7.17
N ALA A 153 27.98 -9.30 -7.77
CA ALA A 153 29.35 -9.01 -7.36
C ALA A 153 29.68 -7.51 -7.44
N MET A 154 29.16 -6.80 -8.44
CA MET A 154 29.29 -5.35 -8.53
C MET A 154 28.69 -4.64 -7.31
N THR A 155 27.52 -5.09 -6.84
CA THR A 155 26.86 -4.49 -5.67
C THR A 155 27.54 -4.84 -4.36
N LEU A 156 28.02 -6.09 -4.21
CA LEU A 156 28.80 -6.52 -3.05
C LEU A 156 30.12 -5.76 -2.98
N LYS A 157 30.82 -5.55 -4.11
CA LYS A 157 32.06 -4.79 -4.14
C LYS A 157 31.89 -3.39 -3.56
N ILE A 158 30.77 -2.73 -3.87
CA ILE A 158 30.45 -1.40 -3.33
C ILE A 158 30.14 -1.45 -1.82
N ALA A 159 29.54 -2.53 -1.34
CA ALA A 159 29.24 -2.75 0.08
C ALA A 159 30.43 -3.28 0.91
N THR A 160 31.55 -3.60 0.24
CA THR A 160 32.82 -4.06 0.84
C THR A 160 32.64 -5.09 1.96
N PRO A 161 31.92 -6.20 1.73
CA PRO A 161 31.76 -7.24 2.74
C PRO A 161 33.11 -7.91 3.01
N LEU A 162 33.25 -8.48 4.21
CA LEU A 162 34.41 -9.31 4.53
C LEU A 162 34.17 -10.72 3.99
N ILE A 163 34.96 -11.11 2.99
CA ILE A 163 34.98 -12.47 2.44
C ILE A 163 35.92 -13.31 3.30
N TYR A 164 35.45 -14.45 3.80
CA TYR A 164 36.25 -15.36 4.64
C TYR A 164 36.41 -16.75 4.04
N HIS A 165 35.72 -17.05 2.94
CA HIS A 165 35.90 -18.27 2.16
C HIS A 165 35.61 -18.00 0.68
N ASN A 166 36.41 -18.59 -0.20
CA ASN A 166 36.22 -18.60 -1.64
C ASN A 166 36.92 -19.83 -2.23
N ASP A 167 36.18 -20.69 -2.91
CA ASP A 167 36.72 -21.82 -3.66
C ASP A 167 36.32 -21.79 -5.15
N ILE A 168 35.76 -20.67 -5.64
CA ILE A 168 35.40 -20.51 -7.05
C ILE A 168 36.66 -20.64 -7.93
N PRO A 169 36.64 -21.46 -9.01
CA PRO A 169 37.77 -21.63 -9.90
C PRO A 169 38.22 -20.33 -10.57
N ALA A 170 39.53 -20.19 -10.78
CA ALA A 170 40.13 -18.99 -11.38
C ALA A 170 39.56 -18.65 -12.76
N GLU A 171 39.16 -19.66 -13.56
CA GLU A 171 38.50 -19.45 -14.85
C GLU A 171 37.18 -18.71 -14.71
N GLN A 172 36.32 -19.13 -13.77
CA GLN A 172 35.03 -18.50 -13.48
C GLN A 172 35.19 -17.09 -12.88
N ILE A 173 36.26 -16.88 -12.12
CA ILE A 173 36.63 -15.56 -11.61
C ILE A 173 37.07 -14.65 -12.75
N ASN A 174 37.96 -15.12 -13.61
CA ASN A 174 38.57 -14.31 -14.67
C ASN A 174 37.56 -13.93 -15.76
N SER A 175 36.52 -14.74 -16.00
CA SER A 175 35.43 -14.42 -16.91
C SER A 175 34.47 -13.35 -16.37
N ARG A 176 34.56 -13.00 -15.08
CA ARG A 176 33.62 -12.11 -14.37
C ARG A 176 34.35 -10.92 -13.73
N PRO A 177 34.45 -9.77 -14.40
CA PRO A 177 35.30 -8.67 -13.96
C PRO A 177 34.95 -8.11 -12.57
N ASN A 178 33.67 -8.02 -12.21
CA ASN A 178 33.28 -7.53 -10.89
C ASN A 178 33.47 -8.59 -9.81
N LEU A 179 33.27 -9.87 -10.12
CA LEU A 179 33.60 -10.97 -9.23
C LEU A 179 35.11 -11.00 -8.93
N LYS A 180 35.95 -10.91 -9.96
CA LYS A 180 37.40 -10.80 -9.80
C LYS A 180 37.80 -9.65 -8.90
N LYS A 181 37.21 -8.48 -9.09
CA LYS A 181 37.48 -7.29 -8.26
C LYS A 181 36.93 -7.41 -6.84
N LEU A 182 35.85 -8.17 -6.64
CA LEU A 182 35.27 -8.41 -5.32
C LEU A 182 36.18 -9.27 -4.45
N ILE A 183 36.80 -10.31 -5.02
CA ILE A 183 37.69 -11.22 -4.29
C ILE A 183 39.14 -10.72 -4.23
N SER A 184 39.52 -9.77 -5.08
CA SER A 184 40.84 -9.15 -5.05
C SER A 184 40.84 -8.03 -4.02
N ASP A 185 41.95 -7.79 -3.32
CA ASP A 185 42.09 -6.72 -2.32
C ASP A 185 42.12 -5.29 -2.93
N GLU A 186 41.40 -5.04 -4.02
CA GLU A 186 41.32 -3.74 -4.68
C GLU A 186 40.47 -2.77 -3.84
N SER A 187 41.12 -2.13 -2.87
CA SER A 187 40.49 -1.21 -1.89
C SER A 187 39.93 0.09 -2.49
N ARG A 188 40.28 0.42 -3.74
CA ARG A 188 39.96 1.71 -4.35
C ARG A 188 38.66 1.65 -5.17
N ILE A 189 37.54 1.93 -4.52
CA ILE A 189 36.27 2.16 -5.23
C ILE A 189 36.29 3.55 -5.88
N LEU A 190 36.31 3.58 -7.21
CA LEU A 190 36.09 4.79 -8.01
C LEU A 190 34.60 5.06 -8.20
N PRO A 191 34.18 6.32 -8.46
CA PRO A 191 32.80 6.64 -8.78
C PRO A 191 32.25 5.79 -9.95
N PRO A 192 30.96 5.41 -9.93
CA PRO A 192 29.95 5.83 -8.96
C PRO A 192 30.06 5.12 -7.60
N LEU A 193 29.94 5.90 -6.51
CA LEU A 193 30.02 5.39 -5.12
C LEU A 193 28.69 4.81 -4.61
N THR A 194 27.67 4.81 -5.47
CA THR A 194 26.39 4.13 -5.25
C THR A 194 26.01 3.41 -6.54
N VAL A 195 25.39 2.24 -6.41
CA VAL A 195 24.93 1.44 -7.54
C VAL A 195 23.52 0.94 -7.28
N THR A 196 22.75 0.78 -8.35
CA THR A 196 21.47 0.10 -8.35
C THR A 196 21.53 -0.95 -9.44
N GLN A 197 21.30 -2.21 -9.10
CA GLN A 197 21.21 -3.30 -10.06
C GLN A 197 19.85 -3.98 -9.97
N GLU A 198 19.35 -4.45 -11.10
CA GLU A 198 18.15 -5.27 -11.18
C GLU A 198 18.54 -6.65 -11.67
N ILE A 199 18.13 -7.68 -10.95
CA ILE A 199 18.32 -9.09 -11.30
C ILE A 199 16.96 -9.79 -11.28
N SER A 200 16.88 -10.99 -11.86
CA SER A 200 15.69 -11.83 -11.78
C SER A 200 16.04 -13.23 -11.27
N THR A 201 15.17 -13.82 -10.45
CA THR A 201 15.35 -15.22 -10.03
C THR A 201 15.16 -16.17 -11.21
N ALA A 202 15.84 -17.32 -11.22
CA ALA A 202 15.65 -18.35 -12.23
C ALA A 202 14.24 -18.99 -12.18
N GLY A 203 13.75 -19.42 -13.36
CA GLY A 203 12.47 -20.09 -13.59
C GLY A 203 11.40 -19.23 -14.28
N PRO A 204 10.30 -19.83 -14.80
CA PRO A 204 9.16 -19.11 -15.36
C PRO A 204 8.53 -18.16 -14.32
N GLY A 205 8.31 -16.90 -14.69
CA GLY A 205 7.73 -15.90 -13.76
C GLY A 205 8.67 -15.46 -12.63
N GLY A 206 9.99 -15.54 -12.83
CA GLY A 206 11.00 -15.15 -11.85
C GLY A 206 10.76 -13.78 -11.21
N LEU A 207 11.02 -13.69 -9.91
CA LEU A 207 10.84 -12.46 -9.14
C LEU A 207 11.86 -11.40 -9.57
N LYS A 208 11.39 -10.16 -9.68
CA LYS A 208 12.27 -9.00 -9.90
C LYS A 208 12.88 -8.56 -8.58
N ILE A 209 14.19 -8.39 -8.61
CA ILE A 209 14.98 -8.05 -7.45
C ILE A 209 15.78 -6.81 -7.77
N THR A 210 15.70 -5.79 -6.93
CA THR A 210 16.50 -4.57 -7.05
C THR A 210 17.47 -4.48 -5.88
N ILE A 211 18.76 -4.39 -6.20
CA ILE A 211 19.84 -4.29 -5.23
C ILE A 211 20.33 -2.84 -5.22
N TYR A 212 20.28 -2.20 -4.06
CA TYR A 212 20.84 -0.87 -3.83
C TYR A 212 22.09 -1.00 -2.98
N SER A 213 23.22 -0.48 -3.44
CA SER A 213 24.47 -0.54 -2.70
C SER A 213 25.17 0.82 -2.67
N LYS A 214 25.79 1.15 -1.54
CA LYS A 214 26.59 2.36 -1.36
C LYS A 214 27.91 2.04 -0.69
N GLY A 215 28.96 2.76 -1.10
CA GLY A 215 30.25 2.74 -0.43
C GLY A 215 30.32 3.78 0.70
N GLU A 216 31.30 3.62 1.58
CA GLU A 216 31.59 4.55 2.70
C GLU A 216 31.76 6.00 2.22
N LYS A 217 32.50 6.19 1.12
CA LYS A 217 32.83 7.53 0.59
C LYS A 217 31.62 8.26 0.01
N SER A 218 30.50 7.57 -0.24
CA SER A 218 29.28 8.18 -0.80
C SER A 218 28.68 9.25 0.13
N ARG A 219 28.85 9.09 1.46
CA ARG A 219 28.17 9.89 2.49
C ARG A 219 26.64 9.90 2.38
N TYR A 220 26.05 8.96 1.63
CA TYR A 220 24.60 8.86 1.47
C TYR A 220 24.01 8.06 2.62
N GLU A 221 22.88 8.55 3.14
CA GLU A 221 22.02 7.81 4.06
C GLU A 221 21.13 6.88 3.22
N ILE A 222 21.31 5.56 3.34
CA ILE A 222 20.68 4.57 2.44
C ILE A 222 19.14 4.65 2.41
N TYR A 223 18.46 4.85 3.54
CA TYR A 223 17.01 4.82 3.63
C TYR A 223 16.38 5.99 2.87
N ARG A 224 16.71 7.23 3.24
CA ARG A 224 16.11 8.43 2.65
C ARG A 224 16.71 8.78 1.31
N ARG A 225 18.04 8.82 1.19
CA ARG A 225 18.70 9.33 -0.01
C ARG A 225 18.72 8.32 -1.15
N MET A 226 18.56 7.03 -0.86
CA MET A 226 18.45 5.99 -1.88
C MET A 226 17.06 5.37 -1.90
N LEU A 227 16.65 4.64 -0.85
CA LEU A 227 15.44 3.80 -0.89
C LEU A 227 14.16 4.63 -1.10
N VAL A 228 13.86 5.65 -0.27
CA VAL A 228 12.68 6.51 -0.44
C VAL A 228 12.66 7.22 -1.80
N LYS A 229 13.82 7.68 -2.29
CA LYS A 229 13.92 8.35 -3.59
C LYS A 229 13.71 7.41 -4.76
N LYS A 230 14.28 6.20 -4.70
CA LYS A 230 14.27 5.20 -5.78
C LYS A 230 12.97 4.42 -5.81
N LEU A 231 12.45 4.00 -4.65
CA LEU A 231 11.16 3.29 -4.52
C LEU A 231 9.98 4.21 -4.82
N LYS A 232 10.14 5.52 -4.61
CA LYS A 232 9.11 6.54 -4.87
C LYS A 232 7.84 6.42 -4.02
N THR A 233 7.90 5.71 -2.89
CA THR A 233 6.79 5.50 -1.95
C THR A 233 7.19 5.93 -0.53
N THR A 234 6.23 6.01 0.38
CA THR A 234 6.52 5.95 1.83
C THR A 234 7.04 4.53 2.15
N ILE A 235 7.93 4.42 3.13
CA ILE A 235 8.44 3.14 3.62
C ILE A 235 8.11 2.98 5.10
N LYS A 236 7.77 1.76 5.51
CA LYS A 236 7.69 1.35 6.91
C LYS A 236 8.93 0.51 7.22
N VAL A 237 9.69 0.90 8.23
CA VAL A 237 11.00 0.32 8.52
C VAL A 237 10.98 -0.38 9.87
N TRP A 238 11.43 -1.64 9.89
CA TRP A 238 11.76 -2.42 11.06
C TRP A 238 13.27 -2.43 11.26
N THR A 239 13.74 -1.76 12.30
CA THR A 239 15.18 -1.52 12.51
C THR A 239 15.44 -0.98 13.90
N THR A 240 16.59 -1.33 14.48
CA THR A 240 17.09 -0.65 15.67
C THR A 240 17.50 0.80 15.33
N ARG A 241 17.42 1.72 16.28
CA ARG A 241 17.65 3.16 16.02
C ARG A 241 18.37 3.88 17.15
N ASP A 242 19.08 4.96 16.79
CA ASP A 242 19.55 5.94 17.76
C ASP A 242 18.38 6.83 18.25
N LYS A 243 18.48 7.43 19.45
CA LYS A 243 17.43 8.29 20.02
C LYS A 243 17.20 9.60 19.23
N THR A 244 17.98 9.87 18.18
CA THR A 244 18.04 11.17 17.49
C THR A 244 17.35 11.18 16.12
N LEU A 245 17.04 10.02 15.55
CA LEU A 245 16.29 9.89 14.29
C LEU A 245 14.82 9.57 14.58
N LYS A 246 13.98 10.60 14.50
CA LYS A 246 12.51 10.46 14.44
C LYS A 246 12.08 10.10 13.01
N SER A 247 10.83 9.70 12.82
CA SER A 247 10.21 9.58 11.50
C SER A 247 10.50 10.83 10.66
N ASP A 248 11.18 10.67 9.52
CA ASP A 248 11.58 11.79 8.68
C ASP A 248 10.49 12.09 7.64
N CYS A 249 9.83 13.25 7.80
CA CYS A 249 8.80 13.78 6.90
C CYS A 249 9.35 14.85 5.93
N ARG A 250 10.67 15.02 5.81
CA ARG A 250 11.28 16.11 5.03
C ARG A 250 11.24 15.90 3.51
N ILE A 251 10.69 14.80 3.00
CA ILE A 251 10.44 14.61 1.57
C ILE A 251 8.93 14.78 1.34
N LEU A 252 8.54 15.82 0.59
CA LEU A 252 7.12 16.12 0.30
C LEU A 252 6.41 14.87 -0.26
N GLY A 253 5.39 14.39 0.45
CA GLY A 253 4.56 13.23 0.06
C GLY A 253 5.20 11.84 0.28
N ARG A 254 6.39 11.71 0.88
CA ARG A 254 7.02 10.42 1.19
C ARG A 254 7.70 10.43 2.54
N ASN A 255 7.31 9.49 3.40
CA ASN A 255 7.80 9.43 4.77
C ASN A 255 8.61 8.17 5.02
N ILE A 256 9.49 8.24 6.03
CA ILE A 256 10.02 7.05 6.70
C ILE A 256 9.20 6.86 7.97
N ARG A 257 8.35 5.83 7.97
CA ARG A 257 7.57 5.39 9.12
C ARG A 257 8.31 4.26 9.81
N LEU A 258 8.22 4.22 11.13
CA LEU A 258 8.84 3.16 11.92
C LEU A 258 7.76 2.14 12.26
N VAL A 259 8.07 0.87 12.07
CA VAL A 259 7.17 -0.22 12.47
C VAL A 259 7.17 -0.28 13.99
N THR A 260 5.97 -0.29 14.57
CA THR A 260 5.80 -0.41 16.02
C THR A 260 6.02 -1.85 16.43
N SER A 261 6.85 -2.07 17.45
CA SER A 261 7.03 -3.36 18.10
C SER A 261 5.87 -3.63 19.07
N PRO A 262 5.35 -4.87 19.17
CA PRO A 262 5.77 -6.05 18.41
C PRO A 262 5.11 -6.16 17.01
N ILE A 263 5.76 -6.86 16.08
CA ILE A 263 5.16 -7.36 14.83
C ILE A 263 4.59 -8.76 15.05
N ALA A 264 3.93 -9.35 14.06
CA ALA A 264 3.61 -10.78 14.08
C ALA A 264 3.81 -11.39 12.69
N VAL A 265 4.35 -12.62 12.64
CA VAL A 265 4.48 -13.41 11.41
C VAL A 265 3.72 -14.72 11.60
N ASN A 266 2.60 -14.84 10.87
CA ASN A 266 1.61 -15.92 11.00
C ASN A 266 1.30 -16.27 12.48
N GLY A 267 0.93 -15.25 13.27
CA GLY A 267 0.59 -15.40 14.69
C GLY A 267 1.78 -15.41 15.67
N HIS A 268 3.03 -15.48 15.20
CA HIS A 268 4.22 -15.46 16.05
C HIS A 268 4.74 -14.02 16.23
N ALA A 269 4.68 -13.47 17.45
CA ALA A 269 4.74 -12.03 17.72
C ALA A 269 6.14 -11.44 18.01
N ASN A 270 6.84 -10.80 17.06
CA ASN A 270 8.21 -10.30 17.19
C ASN A 270 8.49 -8.94 17.82
N SER A 271 9.43 -8.89 18.78
CA SER A 271 9.88 -7.65 19.40
C SER A 271 11.18 -7.15 18.77
N LEU A 272 11.31 -5.82 18.67
CA LEU A 272 12.48 -5.20 18.08
C LEU A 272 13.75 -5.39 18.93
N GLU A 273 13.60 -5.61 20.24
CA GLU A 273 14.72 -5.81 21.17
C GLU A 273 15.37 -7.18 21.01
N ASN A 274 14.60 -8.17 20.56
CA ASN A 274 15.05 -9.55 20.38
C ASN A 274 15.31 -9.89 18.92
N ASP A 275 15.36 -8.92 18.00
CA ASP A 275 15.52 -9.15 16.57
C ASP A 275 16.67 -8.31 16.01
N VAL A 276 17.60 -8.98 15.34
CA VAL A 276 18.77 -8.34 14.75
C VAL A 276 18.60 -8.04 13.26
N SER A 277 17.45 -8.40 12.67
CA SER A 277 17.13 -8.11 11.28
C SER A 277 16.78 -6.64 11.07
N GLN A 278 17.11 -6.14 9.88
CA GLN A 278 16.66 -4.83 9.41
C GLN A 278 15.98 -4.99 8.07
N TRP A 279 14.74 -4.55 8.00
CA TRP A 279 13.96 -4.64 6.78
C TRP A 279 12.98 -3.48 6.66
N LEU A 280 12.47 -3.26 5.45
CA LEU A 280 11.42 -2.30 5.19
C LEU A 280 10.40 -2.84 4.21
N VAL A 281 9.23 -2.20 4.21
CA VAL A 281 8.18 -2.42 3.23
C VAL A 281 7.73 -1.11 2.62
N SER A 282 7.35 -1.13 1.35
CA SER A 282 6.68 -0.01 0.69
C SER A 282 5.26 0.16 1.23
N ASP A 283 4.86 1.40 1.53
CA ASP A 283 3.53 1.77 2.01
C ASP A 283 3.03 2.96 1.17
N PRO A 284 2.13 2.77 0.19
CA PRO A 284 1.58 1.49 -0.32
C PRO A 284 2.59 0.73 -1.21
N GLY A 285 2.31 -0.55 -1.50
CA GLY A 285 3.03 -1.36 -2.49
C GLY A 285 3.40 -2.75 -1.98
N ASN A 286 4.08 -3.54 -2.82
CA ASN A 286 4.43 -4.95 -2.56
C ASN A 286 5.95 -5.19 -2.46
N LYS A 287 6.74 -4.13 -2.21
CA LYS A 287 8.19 -4.24 -2.13
C LYS A 287 8.62 -4.50 -0.70
N PHE A 288 9.27 -5.63 -0.47
CA PHE A 288 9.95 -5.96 0.78
C PHE A 288 11.46 -5.83 0.55
N CYS A 289 12.17 -5.14 1.45
CA CYS A 289 13.62 -5.03 1.35
C CYS A 289 14.31 -5.45 2.65
N VAL A 290 15.34 -6.29 2.55
CA VAL A 290 16.31 -6.49 3.65
C VAL A 290 17.46 -5.51 3.49
N ILE A 291 17.98 -5.01 4.59
CA ILE A 291 19.05 -4.01 4.64
C ILE A 291 20.07 -4.49 5.67
N ASP A 292 21.36 -4.34 5.39
CA ASP A 292 22.41 -4.80 6.33
C ASP A 292 22.71 -3.79 7.45
N LYS A 293 22.32 -2.53 7.27
CA LYS A 293 22.58 -1.42 8.21
C LYS A 293 21.32 -0.94 8.93
N PRO A 294 21.39 -0.66 10.23
CA PRO A 294 20.28 -0.07 10.97
C PRO A 294 20.05 1.40 10.57
N TYR A 295 18.87 1.93 10.87
CA TYR A 295 18.52 3.32 10.59
C TYR A 295 19.15 4.29 11.60
N HIS A 296 20.46 4.48 11.48
CA HIS A 296 21.28 5.35 12.35
C HIS A 296 21.89 6.49 11.52
N LYS A 297 22.25 7.63 12.12
CA LYS A 297 22.94 8.70 11.35
C LYS A 297 24.36 8.31 10.94
N SER A 298 25.04 7.53 11.77
CA SER A 298 26.44 7.10 11.58
C SER A 298 26.64 6.29 10.29
N GLN A 299 25.66 5.47 9.90
CA GLN A 299 25.76 4.60 8.71
C GLN A 299 25.99 5.37 7.40
N ALA A 300 25.68 6.68 7.35
CA ALA A 300 26.01 7.50 6.18
C ALA A 300 27.50 7.45 5.85
N LYS A 301 28.36 7.23 6.85
CA LYS A 301 29.82 7.08 6.73
C LYS A 301 30.30 5.63 6.59
N GLU A 302 29.39 4.67 6.45
CA GLU A 302 29.69 3.24 6.33
C GLU A 302 29.20 2.70 4.98
N PRO A 303 29.71 1.59 4.45
CA PRO A 303 29.07 0.91 3.33
C PRO A 303 27.72 0.30 3.75
N ALA A 304 26.78 0.17 2.82
CA ALA A 304 25.48 -0.47 3.07
C ALA A 304 24.90 -1.09 1.80
N ILE A 305 24.15 -2.18 1.95
CA ILE A 305 23.42 -2.85 0.89
C ILE A 305 21.97 -3.09 1.29
N ALA A 306 21.07 -2.95 0.33
CA ALA A 306 19.66 -3.27 0.46
C ALA A 306 19.20 -4.12 -0.72
N LEU A 307 18.55 -5.23 -0.42
CA LEU A 307 17.99 -6.17 -1.38
C LEU A 307 16.48 -6.06 -1.34
N CYS A 308 15.87 -5.50 -2.39
CA CYS A 308 14.43 -5.29 -2.51
C CYS A 308 13.80 -6.29 -3.47
N ILE A 309 12.73 -6.95 -3.04
CA ILE A 309 12.01 -7.98 -3.79
C ILE A 309 10.60 -7.46 -4.05
N ASP A 310 10.18 -7.54 -5.31
CA ASP A 310 8.84 -7.16 -5.75
C ASP A 310 7.97 -8.42 -5.84
N ALA A 311 7.26 -8.75 -4.75
CA ALA A 311 6.36 -9.90 -4.75
C ALA A 311 5.17 -9.69 -3.82
N GLU A 312 3.99 -10.05 -4.32
CA GLU A 312 2.78 -10.15 -3.51
C GLU A 312 2.88 -11.30 -2.51
N GLY A 313 2.34 -11.10 -1.29
CA GLY A 313 2.26 -12.14 -0.26
C GLY A 313 3.45 -12.26 0.70
N ILE A 314 4.59 -11.59 0.46
CA ILE A 314 5.73 -11.58 1.42
C ILE A 314 5.31 -10.91 2.74
N PHE A 315 4.59 -9.79 2.62
CA PHE A 315 3.94 -9.14 3.75
C PHE A 315 2.52 -8.76 3.34
N THR A 316 1.59 -8.92 4.27
CA THR A 316 0.28 -8.28 4.22
C THR A 316 0.32 -7.25 5.34
N PRO A 317 0.12 -5.94 5.09
CA PRO A 317 -0.19 -5.05 6.21
C PRO A 317 -1.38 -5.69 6.95
N PRO A 318 -1.43 -5.66 8.30
CA PRO A 318 -2.56 -6.26 9.01
C PRO A 318 -3.83 -5.79 8.33
N ALA A 319 -4.58 -6.74 7.78
CA ALA A 319 -5.84 -6.46 7.13
C ALA A 319 -6.72 -5.94 8.26
N ARG A 320 -6.77 -4.62 8.42
CA ARG A 320 -7.74 -3.99 9.28
C ARG A 320 -9.02 -4.07 8.46
N ASN A 321 -9.69 -5.22 8.55
CA ASN A 321 -11.03 -5.42 8.02
C ASN A 321 -12.05 -4.51 8.71
N MET A 322 -11.60 -3.71 9.68
CA MET A 322 -12.35 -2.65 10.34
C MET A 322 -12.26 -1.35 9.53
N GLY A 323 -13.41 -0.74 9.27
CA GLY A 323 -13.49 0.60 8.70
C GLY A 323 -13.74 1.68 9.75
N LYS A 324 -13.98 2.90 9.27
CA LYS A 324 -14.49 4.00 10.10
C LYS A 324 -15.89 4.40 9.66
N ALA A 325 -16.81 4.53 10.60
CA ALA A 325 -18.14 5.08 10.38
C ALA A 325 -18.23 6.50 10.94
N LEU A 326 -18.87 7.40 10.20
CA LEU A 326 -19.29 8.70 10.68
C LEU A 326 -20.82 8.73 10.66
N ILE A 327 -21.41 8.76 11.85
CA ILE A 327 -22.86 8.96 11.99
C ILE A 327 -23.12 10.46 12.01
N ALA A 328 -24.07 10.92 11.20
CA ALA A 328 -24.43 12.33 11.18
C ALA A 328 -24.76 12.81 12.60
N ARG A 329 -24.17 13.94 13.03
CA ARG A 329 -24.30 14.55 14.37
C ARG A 329 -23.60 13.80 15.52
N ALA A 330 -22.86 12.73 15.26
CA ALA A 330 -21.96 12.15 16.25
C ALA A 330 -20.63 12.95 16.36
N ALA A 331 -19.92 12.80 17.48
CA ALA A 331 -18.72 13.59 17.79
C ALA A 331 -17.50 13.29 16.88
N GLY A 332 -17.50 12.19 16.13
CA GLY A 332 -16.40 11.86 15.22
C GLY A 332 -16.47 10.46 14.59
N TRP A 333 -15.38 10.09 13.92
CA TRP A 333 -15.20 8.78 13.28
C TRP A 333 -15.08 7.68 14.35
N GLN A 334 -15.89 6.62 14.20
CA GLN A 334 -15.92 5.46 15.08
C GLN A 334 -15.43 4.22 14.34
N ASP A 335 -14.72 3.32 15.03
CA ASP A 335 -14.38 2.01 14.46
C ASP A 335 -15.65 1.19 14.23
N ILE A 336 -15.70 0.50 13.09
CA ILE A 336 -16.68 -0.56 12.88
C ILE A 336 -16.02 -1.92 13.10
N PRO A 337 -16.77 -2.93 13.58
CA PRO A 337 -16.32 -4.32 13.58
C PRO A 337 -15.89 -4.80 12.18
N ASP A 338 -15.26 -5.97 12.14
CA ASP A 338 -14.80 -6.61 10.90
C ASP A 338 -15.91 -6.64 9.82
N VAL A 339 -15.66 -5.95 8.72
CA VAL A 339 -16.60 -5.77 7.60
C VAL A 339 -16.86 -7.06 6.84
N THR A 340 -16.07 -8.12 7.04
CA THR A 340 -16.30 -9.44 6.43
C THR A 340 -17.36 -10.24 7.18
N GLY A 341 -17.57 -9.96 8.46
CA GLY A 341 -18.67 -10.52 9.24
C GLY A 341 -20.00 -9.83 8.91
N ARG A 342 -21.13 -10.49 9.12
CA ARG A 342 -22.47 -9.89 8.93
C ARG A 342 -22.90 -9.01 10.12
N ALA A 343 -22.44 -9.32 11.32
CA ALA A 343 -23.03 -8.82 12.55
C ALA A 343 -22.41 -7.50 13.03
N GLY A 344 -23.25 -6.59 13.51
CA GLY A 344 -22.83 -5.50 14.41
C GLY A 344 -22.16 -4.30 13.77
N HIS A 345 -22.25 -4.10 12.44
CA HIS A 345 -21.60 -2.96 11.79
C HIS A 345 -22.48 -2.21 10.77
N ALA A 346 -22.07 -0.97 10.49
CA ALA A 346 -22.83 0.01 9.71
C ALA A 346 -22.96 -0.27 8.20
N VAL A 347 -22.34 -1.35 7.69
CA VAL A 347 -22.39 -1.73 6.25
C VAL A 347 -23.39 -2.86 6.03
N ALA A 348 -23.37 -3.91 6.85
CA ALA A 348 -24.26 -5.05 6.69
C ALA A 348 -25.69 -4.73 7.13
N LYS A 349 -25.86 -3.97 8.22
CA LYS A 349 -27.20 -3.71 8.78
C LYS A 349 -28.16 -3.03 7.79
N PRO A 350 -27.76 -1.97 7.05
CA PRO A 350 -28.63 -1.37 6.03
C PRO A 350 -28.95 -2.27 4.84
N LEU A 351 -28.22 -3.38 4.67
CA LEU A 351 -28.37 -4.30 3.55
C LEU A 351 -29.15 -5.56 3.92
N GLU A 352 -29.66 -5.69 5.16
CA GLU A 352 -30.32 -6.90 5.65
C GLU A 352 -31.44 -7.38 4.70
N HIS A 353 -32.28 -6.46 4.21
CA HIS A 353 -33.36 -6.76 3.26
C HIS A 353 -32.93 -6.75 1.78
N VAL A 354 -31.65 -6.50 1.52
CA VAL A 354 -31.02 -6.58 0.19
C VAL A 354 -30.35 -7.93 0.02
N ILE A 355 -29.76 -8.49 1.09
CA ILE A 355 -29.05 -9.77 1.08
C ILE A 355 -29.97 -10.96 1.35
N GLU A 356 -31.13 -10.73 1.96
CA GLU A 356 -32.15 -11.74 2.27
C GLU A 356 -33.53 -11.25 1.88
N ALA A 357 -34.40 -12.18 1.49
CA ALA A 357 -35.75 -11.85 1.06
C ALA A 357 -36.58 -11.30 2.22
N ASN A 358 -37.31 -10.23 1.95
CA ASN A 358 -38.28 -9.64 2.86
C ASN A 358 -39.57 -9.31 2.09
N ALA A 359 -40.73 -9.60 2.69
CA ALA A 359 -42.00 -9.41 2.01
C ALA A 359 -42.36 -7.93 1.80
N GLY A 360 -42.02 -7.08 2.78
CA GLY A 360 -42.35 -5.66 2.78
C GLY A 360 -41.35 -4.79 2.03
N ASN A 361 -40.08 -5.16 1.99
CA ASN A 361 -39.03 -4.34 1.37
C ASN A 361 -38.78 -4.72 -0.09
N LYS A 362 -38.66 -3.70 -0.95
CA LYS A 362 -38.31 -3.79 -2.37
C LYS A 362 -37.16 -2.86 -2.71
N PHE A 363 -36.32 -3.23 -3.66
CA PHE A 363 -35.11 -2.49 -3.99
C PHE A 363 -34.66 -2.64 -5.45
N ILE A 364 -33.90 -1.63 -5.87
CA ILE A 364 -33.07 -1.64 -7.07
C ILE A 364 -31.62 -1.71 -6.62
N ALA A 365 -30.87 -2.66 -7.16
CA ALA A 365 -29.42 -2.72 -6.97
C ALA A 365 -28.69 -2.47 -8.29
N TYR A 366 -27.72 -1.57 -8.25
CA TYR A 366 -26.95 -1.17 -9.42
C TYR A 366 -25.45 -1.14 -9.13
N ASN A 367 -24.64 -1.64 -10.08
CA ASN A 367 -23.19 -1.70 -9.95
C ASN A 367 -22.56 -1.93 -11.34
N ASN A 368 -21.49 -1.21 -11.67
CA ASN A 368 -20.80 -1.43 -12.94
C ASN A 368 -19.98 -2.72 -13.00
N ILE A 369 -19.69 -3.32 -11.86
CA ILE A 369 -19.11 -4.66 -11.71
C ILE A 369 -20.03 -5.41 -10.74
N PRO A 370 -21.19 -5.90 -11.19
CA PRO A 370 -22.12 -6.61 -10.32
C PRO A 370 -21.54 -7.96 -9.87
N PRO A 371 -21.97 -8.50 -8.71
CA PRO A 371 -21.48 -9.78 -8.20
C PRO A 371 -21.80 -10.94 -9.14
N ASP A 372 -20.81 -11.80 -9.38
CA ASP A 372 -20.96 -13.08 -10.10
C ASP A 372 -21.41 -12.95 -11.57
N ILE A 373 -21.35 -11.76 -12.17
CA ILE A 373 -21.62 -11.55 -13.60
C ILE A 373 -20.33 -11.10 -14.29
N PRO A 374 -19.60 -12.00 -14.98
CA PRO A 374 -18.35 -11.65 -15.64
C PRO A 374 -18.60 -10.82 -16.91
N LYS A 375 -17.62 -9.99 -17.28
CA LYS A 375 -17.52 -9.30 -18.60
C LYS A 375 -18.64 -8.30 -18.94
N VAL A 376 -19.33 -7.72 -17.95
CA VAL A 376 -20.30 -6.65 -18.23
C VAL A 376 -19.60 -5.39 -18.74
N LYS A 377 -20.10 -4.82 -19.84
CA LYS A 377 -19.62 -3.55 -20.38
C LYS A 377 -20.62 -2.44 -20.06
N THR A 378 -20.23 -1.54 -19.17
CA THR A 378 -20.94 -0.27 -18.95
C THR A 378 -19.93 0.87 -18.86
N LYS A 379 -20.37 2.07 -19.26
CA LYS A 379 -19.58 3.30 -19.11
C LYS A 379 -19.85 4.01 -17.78
N SER A 380 -20.92 3.64 -17.07
CA SER A 380 -21.19 4.20 -15.75
C SER A 380 -20.31 3.54 -14.69
N ASN A 381 -19.92 4.30 -13.67
CA ASN A 381 -19.20 3.77 -12.51
C ASN A 381 -20.08 3.74 -11.26
N SER A 382 -21.31 4.24 -11.35
CA SER A 382 -22.26 4.35 -10.26
C SER A 382 -22.56 2.97 -9.65
N LYS A 383 -22.56 2.90 -8.32
CA LYS A 383 -22.92 1.71 -7.54
C LYS A 383 -23.78 2.10 -6.33
N GLY A 384 -24.73 1.26 -5.97
CA GLY A 384 -25.63 1.54 -4.87
C GLY A 384 -26.87 0.67 -4.85
N VAL A 385 -27.73 0.98 -3.88
CA VAL A 385 -29.02 0.33 -3.68
C VAL A 385 -30.05 1.42 -3.34
N LEU A 386 -31.18 1.43 -4.03
CA LEU A 386 -32.34 2.24 -3.68
C LEU A 386 -33.43 1.30 -3.21
N MET A 387 -33.90 1.45 -1.97
CA MET A 387 -34.88 0.54 -1.36
C MET A 387 -36.04 1.31 -0.72
N MET A 388 -37.19 0.65 -0.64
CA MET A 388 -38.41 1.19 -0.06
C MET A 388 -39.31 0.06 0.45
N ASN A 389 -40.17 0.37 1.41
CA ASN A 389 -41.34 -0.44 1.73
C ASN A 389 -42.56 0.14 1.00
N PRO A 390 -43.15 -0.53 0.00
CA PRO A 390 -44.33 -0.02 -0.71
C PRO A 390 -45.57 0.14 0.18
N ASN A 391 -45.56 -0.42 1.40
CA ASN A 391 -46.68 -0.35 2.33
C ASN A 391 -46.50 0.74 3.41
N ASP A 392 -45.35 1.44 3.43
CA ASP A 392 -45.06 2.49 4.41
C ASP A 392 -44.40 3.71 3.73
N VAL A 393 -45.10 4.84 3.78
CA VAL A 393 -44.78 6.08 3.07
C VAL A 393 -43.50 6.78 3.54
N ASP A 394 -42.95 6.42 4.70
CA ASP A 394 -41.72 7.02 5.25
C ASP A 394 -40.56 6.02 5.42
N GLU A 395 -40.69 4.82 4.86
CA GLU A 395 -39.66 3.78 4.94
C GLU A 395 -38.92 3.60 3.60
N ALA A 396 -37.97 4.49 3.33
CA ALA A 396 -37.08 4.37 2.18
C ALA A 396 -35.62 4.69 2.52
N SER A 397 -34.68 4.04 1.82
CA SER A 397 -33.27 4.34 1.97
C SER A 397 -32.51 4.27 0.65
N TRP A 398 -31.43 5.05 0.58
CA TRP A 398 -30.53 5.08 -0.56
C TRP A 398 -29.09 4.91 -0.12
N ILE A 399 -28.44 3.91 -0.69
CA ILE A 399 -27.06 3.54 -0.44
C ILE A 399 -26.24 3.88 -1.67
N VAL A 400 -25.12 4.57 -1.48
CA VAL A 400 -24.12 4.87 -2.51
C VAL A 400 -22.77 4.34 -2.05
N HIS A 401 -22.08 3.56 -2.88
CA HIS A 401 -20.79 2.98 -2.52
C HIS A 401 -19.80 2.87 -3.69
N THR A 402 -18.56 2.50 -3.39
CA THR A 402 -17.50 2.32 -4.40
C THR A 402 -17.06 0.87 -4.60
N ILE A 403 -17.62 -0.07 -3.83
CA ILE A 403 -17.24 -1.49 -3.77
C ILE A 403 -17.72 -2.26 -5.02
N PRO A 404 -16.83 -2.78 -5.89
CA PRO A 404 -17.21 -3.68 -6.98
C PRO A 404 -17.57 -5.07 -6.46
N GLY A 405 -18.44 -5.80 -7.17
CA GLY A 405 -18.88 -7.14 -6.79
C GLY A 405 -19.81 -7.19 -5.58
N PHE A 406 -20.49 -6.08 -5.25
CA PHE A 406 -21.27 -5.92 -4.02
C PHE A 406 -22.51 -5.02 -4.22
N PRO A 407 -23.59 -5.20 -3.44
CA PRO A 407 -23.92 -6.36 -2.61
C PRO A 407 -24.43 -7.56 -3.44
N LYS A 408 -24.45 -8.76 -2.84
CA LYS A 408 -25.08 -9.94 -3.45
C LYS A 408 -26.59 -9.93 -3.17
N ALA A 409 -27.36 -9.34 -4.09
CA ALA A 409 -28.82 -9.29 -3.98
C ALA A 409 -29.42 -10.68 -3.72
N LEU A 410 -30.16 -10.81 -2.61
CA LEU A 410 -30.87 -12.00 -2.12
C LEU A 410 -30.00 -13.26 -1.94
N ARG A 411 -28.67 -13.11 -1.79
CA ARG A 411 -27.72 -14.23 -1.75
C ARG A 411 -26.73 -14.16 -0.59
N GLY A 412 -27.17 -13.53 0.51
CA GLY A 412 -26.40 -13.42 1.74
C GLY A 412 -25.30 -12.35 1.72
N TYR A 413 -24.76 -12.08 2.90
CA TYR A 413 -23.69 -11.09 3.07
C TYR A 413 -22.32 -11.69 2.74
N VAL A 414 -21.67 -11.15 1.71
CA VAL A 414 -20.27 -11.46 1.38
C VAL A 414 -19.57 -10.19 0.97
N PHE A 415 -18.64 -9.70 1.79
CA PHE A 415 -17.74 -8.63 1.38
C PHE A 415 -16.69 -9.17 0.41
N PRO A 416 -16.45 -8.55 -0.76
CA PRO A 416 -15.54 -9.10 -1.77
C PRO A 416 -14.09 -9.19 -1.26
N PRO A 417 -13.45 -10.39 -1.25
CA PRO A 417 -12.11 -10.55 -0.70
C PRO A 417 -11.03 -9.66 -1.33
N ALA A 418 -11.12 -9.42 -2.65
CA ALA A 418 -10.19 -8.56 -3.40
C ALA A 418 -10.28 -7.07 -3.03
N GLU A 419 -11.36 -6.68 -2.34
CA GLU A 419 -11.65 -5.30 -1.97
C GLU A 419 -11.34 -5.01 -0.49
N ILE A 420 -11.03 -6.04 0.32
CA ILE A 420 -10.65 -5.89 1.74
C ILE A 420 -9.40 -5.01 1.91
N GLN A 421 -8.46 -5.08 0.97
CA GLN A 421 -7.20 -4.35 1.02
C GLN A 421 -7.30 -2.91 0.47
N LYS A 422 -8.49 -2.48 0.05
CA LYS A 422 -8.70 -1.17 -0.59
C LYS A 422 -9.60 -0.27 0.25
N GLY A 423 -9.31 1.03 0.22
CA GLY A 423 -10.18 2.06 0.76
C GLY A 423 -11.44 2.20 -0.09
N HIS A 424 -12.60 2.08 0.56
CA HIS A 424 -13.90 2.26 -0.04
C HIS A 424 -14.71 3.30 0.73
N LEU A 425 -15.67 3.90 0.04
CA LEU A 425 -16.67 4.77 0.66
C LEU A 425 -18.04 4.09 0.56
N PHE A 426 -18.79 4.16 1.66
CA PHE A 426 -20.16 3.65 1.77
C PHE A 426 -21.00 4.71 2.50
N ILE A 427 -22.07 5.16 1.85
CA ILE A 427 -22.99 6.15 2.39
C ILE A 427 -24.38 5.52 2.38
N CYS A 428 -25.05 5.56 3.54
CA CYS A 428 -26.44 5.14 3.69
C CYS A 428 -27.28 6.34 4.13
N LEU A 429 -28.40 6.55 3.45
CA LEU A 429 -29.29 7.68 3.66
C LEU A 429 -30.72 7.19 3.86
N THR A 430 -31.35 7.57 4.95
CA THR A 430 -32.81 7.42 5.10
C THR A 430 -33.47 8.58 4.37
N ILE A 431 -34.30 8.29 3.38
CA ILE A 431 -34.95 9.27 2.50
C ILE A 431 -36.47 9.15 2.62
N LYS A 432 -37.19 10.20 2.24
CA LYS A 432 -38.64 10.12 2.10
C LYS A 432 -38.98 9.40 0.80
N GLU A 433 -40.08 8.69 0.79
CA GLU A 433 -40.54 7.98 -0.41
C GLU A 433 -40.78 8.96 -1.59
N SER A 434 -41.23 10.18 -1.30
CA SER A 434 -41.41 11.26 -2.29
C SER A 434 -40.12 11.66 -3.04
N GLU A 435 -38.95 11.34 -2.49
CA GLU A 435 -37.64 11.68 -3.09
C GLU A 435 -37.17 10.62 -4.10
N ILE A 436 -37.82 9.45 -4.16
CA ILE A 436 -37.40 8.30 -4.98
C ILE A 436 -37.39 8.66 -6.47
N ASP A 437 -38.43 9.33 -6.98
CA ASP A 437 -38.48 9.65 -8.40
C ASP A 437 -37.42 10.69 -8.82
N ALA A 438 -37.07 11.62 -7.91
CA ALA A 438 -35.98 12.56 -8.13
C ALA A 438 -34.62 11.87 -8.17
N ILE A 439 -34.38 10.90 -7.28
CA ILE A 439 -33.18 10.05 -7.30
C ILE A 439 -33.15 9.23 -8.60
N ALA A 440 -34.28 8.64 -8.99
CA ALA A 440 -34.39 7.84 -10.20
C ALA A 440 -34.09 8.66 -11.47
N MET A 441 -34.54 9.92 -11.52
CA MET A 441 -34.19 10.83 -12.62
C MET A 441 -32.68 11.08 -12.70
N ALA A 442 -32.01 11.27 -11.57
CA ALA A 442 -30.57 11.45 -11.53
C ALA A 442 -29.79 10.19 -11.93
N LEU A 443 -30.24 9.01 -11.47
CA LEU A 443 -29.68 7.71 -11.86
C LEU A 443 -29.88 7.44 -13.34
N ARG A 444 -31.06 7.73 -13.91
CA ARG A 444 -31.33 7.54 -15.35
C ARG A 444 -30.34 8.30 -16.24
N ILE A 445 -29.94 9.50 -15.82
CA ILE A 445 -28.94 10.32 -16.54
C ILE A 445 -27.52 9.75 -16.38
N ALA A 446 -27.22 9.14 -15.23
CA ALA A 446 -25.95 8.46 -14.96
C ALA A 446 -25.86 7.05 -15.57
N THR A 447 -26.97 6.54 -16.11
CA THR A 447 -27.09 5.25 -16.81
C THR A 447 -26.36 4.09 -16.10
N PRO A 448 -26.61 3.84 -14.80
CA PRO A 448 -25.98 2.75 -14.07
C PRO A 448 -26.46 1.40 -14.62
N LEU A 449 -25.67 0.36 -14.41
CA LEU A 449 -26.10 -1.01 -14.69
C LEU A 449 -26.93 -1.52 -13.50
N ILE A 450 -28.23 -1.73 -13.72
CA ILE A 450 -29.13 -2.37 -12.76
C ILE A 450 -28.99 -3.89 -12.92
N TYR A 451 -28.76 -4.60 -11.82
CA TYR A 451 -28.64 -6.07 -11.81
C TYR A 451 -29.69 -6.76 -10.93
N HIS A 452 -30.49 -5.97 -10.19
CA HIS A 452 -31.67 -6.44 -9.47
C HIS A 452 -32.71 -5.32 -9.41
N ASN A 453 -33.99 -5.67 -9.57
CA ASN A 453 -35.13 -4.79 -9.34
C ASN A 453 -36.34 -5.64 -8.96
N ASP A 454 -36.99 -5.31 -7.85
CA ASP A 454 -38.30 -5.82 -7.48
C ASP A 454 -39.26 -4.72 -7.00
N ILE A 455 -38.91 -3.44 -7.18
CA ILE A 455 -39.81 -2.32 -6.86
C ILE A 455 -41.02 -2.35 -7.81
N PRO A 456 -42.27 -2.33 -7.29
CA PRO A 456 -43.47 -2.33 -8.11
C PRO A 456 -43.61 -1.06 -8.95
N ASP A 457 -44.29 -1.21 -10.09
CA ASP A 457 -44.64 -0.10 -10.97
C ASP A 457 -45.62 0.86 -10.28
N ASP A 458 -45.27 2.15 -10.26
CA ASP A 458 -46.10 3.23 -9.72
C ASP A 458 -46.18 4.37 -10.75
N PRO A 459 -47.39 4.73 -11.26
CA PRO A 459 -47.59 5.87 -12.15
C PRO A 459 -47.09 7.21 -11.58
N ALA A 460 -47.03 7.36 -10.25
CA ALA A 460 -46.49 8.54 -9.60
C ALA A 460 -44.95 8.65 -9.69
N ARG A 461 -44.26 7.60 -10.16
CA ARG A 461 -42.79 7.53 -10.28
C ARG A 461 -42.34 7.21 -11.71
N PRO A 462 -42.65 8.08 -12.68
CA PRO A 462 -42.36 7.82 -14.08
C PRO A 462 -40.86 7.71 -14.37
N ASN A 463 -39.97 8.39 -13.63
CA ASN A 463 -38.53 8.25 -13.84
C ASN A 463 -38.00 6.93 -13.30
N LEU A 464 -38.56 6.44 -12.19
CA LEU A 464 -38.26 5.11 -11.66
C LEU A 464 -38.60 4.02 -12.66
N LYS A 465 -39.83 4.06 -13.21
CA LYS A 465 -40.26 3.13 -14.26
C LYS A 465 -39.31 3.12 -15.46
N LYS A 466 -38.91 4.30 -15.93
CA LYS A 466 -37.96 4.43 -17.06
C LYS A 466 -36.56 3.91 -16.73
N LEU A 467 -36.12 4.11 -15.49
CA LEU A 467 -34.83 3.63 -15.01
C LEU A 467 -34.78 2.10 -14.99
N VAL A 468 -35.80 1.44 -14.39
CA VAL A 468 -35.85 -0.04 -14.29
C VAL A 468 -36.05 -0.71 -15.65
N ASN A 469 -36.79 -0.07 -16.55
CA ASN A 469 -36.97 -0.55 -17.93
C ASN A 469 -35.75 -0.35 -18.83
N GLY A 470 -34.69 0.30 -18.32
CA GLY A 470 -33.45 0.52 -19.09
C GLY A 470 -33.62 1.47 -20.27
N GLU A 471 -34.55 2.43 -20.20
CA GLU A 471 -34.78 3.38 -21.29
C GLU A 471 -33.53 4.26 -21.56
N SER A 472 -32.85 3.99 -22.66
CA SER A 472 -31.59 4.64 -23.03
C SER A 472 -31.77 5.99 -23.75
N ARG A 473 -32.99 6.32 -24.18
CA ARG A 473 -33.30 7.57 -24.88
C ARG A 473 -33.39 8.73 -23.89
N LEU A 474 -32.29 9.46 -23.76
CA LEU A 474 -32.23 10.71 -23.00
C LEU A 474 -32.60 11.89 -23.91
N THR A 475 -33.67 12.60 -23.56
CA THR A 475 -34.00 13.92 -24.10
C THR A 475 -33.30 15.00 -23.27
N PRO A 476 -32.91 16.14 -23.87
CA PRO A 476 -32.39 17.27 -23.11
C PRO A 476 -33.36 17.70 -21.99
N PRO A 477 -32.85 18.16 -20.82
CA PRO A 477 -31.44 18.45 -20.55
C PRO A 477 -30.59 17.19 -20.27
N LEU A 478 -29.41 17.13 -20.88
CA LEU A 478 -28.46 16.01 -20.76
C LEU A 478 -27.63 16.03 -19.47
N THR A 479 -27.90 17.01 -18.61
CA THR A 479 -27.41 17.16 -17.24
C THR A 479 -28.58 17.52 -16.34
N VAL A 480 -28.61 16.99 -15.13
CA VAL A 480 -29.69 17.25 -14.17
C VAL A 480 -29.12 17.63 -12.81
N THR A 481 -29.90 18.38 -12.05
CA THR A 481 -29.62 18.76 -10.68
C THR A 481 -30.88 18.51 -9.88
N GLN A 482 -30.82 17.55 -8.96
CA GLN A 482 -31.95 17.20 -8.10
C GLN A 482 -31.63 17.55 -6.66
N GLN A 483 -32.56 18.19 -5.98
CA GLN A 483 -32.44 18.48 -4.55
C GLN A 483 -33.35 17.54 -3.81
N ILE A 484 -32.83 16.87 -2.79
CA ILE A 484 -33.57 15.92 -1.96
C ILE A 484 -33.23 16.17 -0.50
N SER A 485 -34.07 15.70 0.42
CA SER A 485 -33.79 15.74 1.86
C SER A 485 -33.93 14.36 2.50
N THR A 486 -33.13 14.10 3.53
CA THR A 486 -33.31 12.88 4.35
C THR A 486 -34.59 12.96 5.18
N ALA A 487 -35.16 11.82 5.58
CA ALA A 487 -36.49 11.74 6.19
C ALA A 487 -36.63 12.45 7.56
N ALA A 488 -35.55 12.59 8.34
CA ALA A 488 -35.61 13.20 9.67
C ALA A 488 -36.19 14.63 9.67
N ALA A 489 -36.83 15.04 10.78
CA ALA A 489 -37.48 16.36 10.92
C ALA A 489 -36.55 17.55 10.62
N GLN A 490 -35.25 17.41 10.91
CA GLN A 490 -34.19 18.33 10.48
C GLN A 490 -33.28 17.64 9.47
N GLY A 491 -33.84 17.11 8.39
CA GLY A 491 -33.13 16.31 7.42
C GLY A 491 -31.94 17.03 6.78
N LEU A 492 -30.92 16.26 6.42
CA LEU A 492 -29.80 16.75 5.63
C LEU A 492 -30.29 17.14 4.24
N LYS A 493 -29.97 18.36 3.82
CA LYS A 493 -30.23 18.81 2.46
C LYS A 493 -29.14 18.29 1.54
N MET A 494 -29.54 17.70 0.43
CA MET A 494 -28.61 17.14 -0.54
C MET A 494 -28.89 17.63 -1.95
N THR A 495 -27.89 17.53 -2.81
CA THR A 495 -28.03 17.82 -4.23
C THR A 495 -27.30 16.75 -5.05
N ILE A 496 -28.03 16.14 -5.97
CA ILE A 496 -27.51 15.14 -6.90
C ILE A 496 -27.25 15.84 -8.23
N TYR A 497 -26.03 15.73 -8.73
CA TYR A 497 -25.63 16.21 -10.04
C TYR A 497 -25.34 15.03 -10.94
N SER A 498 -26.04 14.93 -12.07
CA SER A 498 -25.77 13.87 -13.04
C SER A 498 -25.55 14.45 -14.43
N LYS A 499 -24.67 13.80 -15.19
CA LYS A 499 -24.49 14.04 -16.62
C LYS A 499 -24.48 12.74 -17.40
N SER A 500 -25.09 12.78 -18.58
CA SER A 500 -25.03 11.70 -19.55
C SER A 500 -23.75 11.74 -20.38
N GLU A 501 -23.41 10.64 -21.03
CA GLU A 501 -22.31 10.58 -22.01
C GLU A 501 -22.48 11.62 -23.14
N LYS A 502 -23.73 11.85 -23.58
CA LYS A 502 -24.05 12.77 -24.70
C LYS A 502 -23.81 14.23 -24.35
N SER A 503 -23.78 14.59 -23.06
CA SER A 503 -23.51 15.96 -22.62
C SER A 503 -22.12 16.47 -23.00
N LYS A 504 -21.14 15.57 -23.17
CA LYS A 504 -19.72 15.88 -23.36
C LYS A 504 -19.12 16.79 -22.28
N TYR A 505 -19.79 16.94 -21.13
CA TYR A 505 -19.32 17.79 -20.04
C TYR A 505 -18.35 17.05 -19.14
N GLU A 506 -17.37 17.80 -18.64
CA GLU A 506 -16.46 17.36 -17.58
C GLU A 506 -17.19 17.61 -16.24
N ILE A 507 -17.48 16.55 -15.47
CA ILE A 507 -18.33 16.65 -14.27
C ILE A 507 -17.81 17.65 -13.22
N TYR A 508 -16.50 17.75 -13.00
CA TYR A 508 -15.92 18.57 -11.94
C TYR A 508 -16.05 20.07 -12.24
N ARG A 509 -15.44 20.55 -13.31
CA ARG A 509 -15.38 21.95 -13.71
C ARG A 509 -16.67 22.42 -14.35
N ARG A 510 -17.23 21.66 -15.31
CA ARG A 510 -18.37 22.14 -16.12
C ARG A 510 -19.71 21.92 -15.43
N VAL A 511 -19.80 21.02 -14.46
CA VAL A 511 -21.01 20.80 -13.67
C VAL A 511 -20.80 21.29 -12.24
N LEU A 512 -19.93 20.66 -11.45
CA LEU A 512 -19.83 20.91 -10.00
C LEU A 512 -19.33 22.34 -9.68
N VAL A 513 -18.17 22.77 -10.17
CA VAL A 513 -17.64 24.13 -9.89
C VAL A 513 -18.61 25.23 -10.37
N LYS A 514 -19.29 25.01 -11.50
CA LYS A 514 -20.30 25.97 -12.00
C LYS A 514 -21.54 26.02 -11.12
N LYS A 515 -22.06 24.87 -10.68
CA LYS A 515 -23.30 24.76 -9.90
C LYS A 515 -23.10 25.10 -8.42
N LEU A 516 -21.97 24.68 -7.84
CA LEU A 516 -21.60 24.99 -6.46
C LEU A 516 -21.21 26.46 -6.27
N LYS A 517 -20.77 27.12 -7.36
CA LYS A 517 -20.31 28.53 -7.36
C LYS A 517 -19.09 28.80 -6.45
N THR A 518 -18.34 27.76 -6.07
CA THR A 518 -17.14 27.83 -5.22
C THR A 518 -16.00 27.03 -5.84
N GLY A 519 -14.77 27.18 -5.30
CA GLY A 519 -13.70 26.21 -5.53
C GLY A 519 -14.02 24.85 -4.89
N ILE A 520 -13.21 23.84 -5.21
CA ILE A 520 -13.32 22.49 -4.67
C ILE A 520 -11.95 21.90 -4.35
N LYS A 521 -11.86 21.10 -3.29
CA LYS A 521 -10.74 20.19 -3.01
C LYS A 521 -11.18 18.76 -3.29
N VAL A 522 -10.40 18.02 -4.06
CA VAL A 522 -10.81 16.72 -4.62
C VAL A 522 -9.82 15.62 -4.21
N TRP A 523 -10.34 14.55 -3.60
CA TRP A 523 -9.66 13.27 -3.44
C TRP A 523 -10.08 12.34 -4.58
N THR A 524 -9.13 11.99 -5.44
CA THR A 524 -9.42 11.24 -6.67
C THR A 524 -8.12 10.72 -7.32
N THR A 525 -8.20 9.58 -8.00
CA THR A 525 -7.13 9.16 -8.91
C THR A 525 -7.15 10.06 -10.15
N ARG A 526 -6.00 10.22 -10.83
CA ARG A 526 -5.86 11.15 -11.95
C ARG A 526 -5.11 10.55 -13.13
N ASP A 527 -5.42 11.03 -14.33
CA ASP A 527 -4.51 10.94 -15.45
C ASP A 527 -3.47 12.07 -15.36
N LYS A 528 -2.32 11.93 -16.06
CA LYS A 528 -1.28 12.97 -16.06
C LYS A 528 -1.70 14.26 -16.79
N THR A 529 -2.92 14.31 -17.34
CA THR A 529 -3.35 15.34 -18.28
C THR A 529 -4.19 16.43 -17.62
N LEU A 530 -5.03 16.09 -16.64
CA LEU A 530 -5.77 17.06 -15.86
C LEU A 530 -4.96 17.51 -14.64
N LYS A 531 -4.57 18.78 -14.64
CA LYS A 531 -3.91 19.45 -13.51
C LYS A 531 -4.95 20.20 -12.67
N SER A 532 -4.51 20.73 -11.53
CA SER A 532 -5.25 21.78 -10.82
C SER A 532 -5.62 22.89 -11.79
N ASP A 533 -6.89 23.31 -11.79
CA ASP A 533 -7.40 24.32 -12.69
C ASP A 533 -7.73 25.60 -11.91
N CYS A 534 -7.04 26.69 -12.24
CA CYS A 534 -7.27 28.05 -11.71
C CYS A 534 -7.83 29.01 -12.78
N ARG A 535 -8.31 28.50 -13.92
CA ARG A 535 -8.75 29.32 -15.07
C ARG A 535 -10.08 30.05 -14.84
N ILE A 536 -10.81 29.74 -13.78
CA ILE A 536 -12.02 30.47 -13.39
C ILE A 536 -11.62 31.44 -12.29
N LEU A 537 -11.73 32.74 -12.56
CA LEU A 537 -11.42 33.79 -11.57
C LEU A 537 -12.14 33.46 -10.26
N ASN A 538 -11.39 33.33 -9.16
CA ASN A 538 -11.85 32.99 -7.81
C ASN A 538 -12.51 31.61 -7.61
N ARG A 539 -12.34 30.64 -8.52
CA ARG A 539 -12.80 29.23 -8.33
C ARG A 539 -11.76 28.23 -8.82
N ASN A 540 -11.14 27.52 -7.88
CA ASN A 540 -10.06 26.59 -8.17
C ASN A 540 -10.47 25.14 -7.95
N ILE A 541 -9.96 24.23 -8.77
CA ILE A 541 -9.96 22.79 -8.49
C ILE A 541 -8.60 22.44 -7.90
N LYS A 542 -8.59 22.15 -6.60
CA LYS A 542 -7.41 21.70 -5.86
C LYS A 542 -7.49 20.20 -5.64
N LEU A 543 -6.33 19.54 -5.65
CA LEU A 543 -6.23 18.12 -5.40
C LEU A 543 -5.75 17.90 -3.97
N VAL A 544 -6.40 16.97 -3.27
CA VAL A 544 -5.96 16.50 -1.95
C VAL A 544 -4.70 15.65 -2.17
N THR A 545 -3.67 15.90 -1.37
CA THR A 545 -2.40 15.19 -1.46
C THR A 545 -2.47 13.87 -0.69
N SER A 546 -2.06 12.78 -1.34
CA SER A 546 -1.88 11.45 -0.72
C SER A 546 -0.62 11.44 0.15
N PRO A 547 -0.62 10.76 1.32
CA PRO A 547 -1.74 10.03 1.93
C PRO A 547 -2.69 10.95 2.71
N ILE A 548 -3.89 10.44 3.02
CA ILE A 548 -4.85 11.05 3.95
C ILE A 548 -4.95 10.22 5.24
N THR A 549 -5.59 10.78 6.26
CA THR A 549 -5.86 10.08 7.52
C THR A 549 -7.31 10.31 7.95
N ILE A 550 -8.04 9.23 8.19
CA ILE A 550 -9.44 9.16 8.57
C ILE A 550 -9.50 8.68 10.03
N GLY A 551 -9.67 9.61 10.98
CA GLY A 551 -9.46 9.30 12.40
C GLY A 551 -8.00 8.94 12.65
N ASP A 552 -7.72 7.70 13.02
CA ASP A 552 -6.38 7.10 13.17
C ASP A 552 -5.96 6.21 11.98
N HIS A 553 -6.79 6.10 10.93
CA HIS A 553 -6.55 5.21 9.79
C HIS A 553 -5.95 5.96 8.60
N ALA A 554 -4.78 5.53 8.12
CA ALA A 554 -4.17 6.10 6.92
C ALA A 554 -4.77 5.48 5.65
N SER A 555 -4.98 6.30 4.61
CA SER A 555 -5.37 5.86 3.27
C SER A 555 -4.52 6.57 2.21
N SER A 556 -4.29 5.95 1.06
CA SER A 556 -3.49 6.50 -0.03
C SER A 556 -4.21 6.34 -1.37
N LEU A 557 -3.92 7.21 -2.34
CA LEU A 557 -4.58 7.17 -3.66
C LEU A 557 -4.35 5.87 -4.43
N GLU A 558 -3.27 5.15 -4.15
CA GLU A 558 -2.94 3.87 -4.78
C GLU A 558 -3.81 2.73 -4.26
N ASN A 559 -4.26 2.83 -3.00
CA ASN A 559 -5.01 1.80 -2.31
C ASN A 559 -6.44 2.23 -2.00
N ASP A 560 -6.90 3.40 -2.43
CA ASP A 560 -8.25 3.92 -2.19
C ASP A 560 -8.95 4.18 -3.51
N VAL A 561 -10.10 3.53 -3.70
CA VAL A 561 -10.89 3.65 -4.93
C VAL A 561 -12.06 4.61 -4.76
N SER A 562 -12.16 5.31 -3.64
CA SER A 562 -13.16 6.36 -3.44
C SER A 562 -12.81 7.63 -4.22
N GLN A 563 -13.85 8.36 -4.65
CA GLN A 563 -13.70 9.71 -5.17
C GLN A 563 -14.66 10.62 -4.43
N TRP A 564 -14.13 11.69 -3.85
CA TRP A 564 -14.93 12.66 -3.13
C TRP A 564 -14.33 14.07 -3.25
N LEU A 565 -15.16 15.07 -2.97
CA LEU A 565 -14.71 16.45 -2.91
C LEU A 565 -15.38 17.22 -1.77
N ILE A 566 -14.79 18.36 -1.46
CA ILE A 566 -15.37 19.36 -0.56
C ILE A 566 -15.32 20.75 -1.20
N SER A 567 -16.30 21.60 -0.89
CA SER A 567 -16.33 23.00 -1.35
C SER A 567 -15.28 23.86 -0.63
N GLU A 568 -14.62 24.78 -1.33
CA GLU A 568 -13.69 25.75 -0.72
C GLU A 568 -13.92 27.17 -1.27
N PRO A 569 -14.39 28.12 -0.43
CA PRO A 569 -15.00 27.91 0.90
C PRO A 569 -16.37 27.21 0.78
N GLY A 570 -16.90 26.66 1.87
CA GLY A 570 -18.29 26.19 1.92
C GLY A 570 -18.52 25.04 2.91
N ASN A 571 -19.74 24.47 2.88
CA ASN A 571 -20.21 23.42 3.81
C ASN A 571 -20.67 22.15 3.07
N LYS A 572 -20.06 21.86 1.92
CA LYS A 572 -20.50 20.77 1.04
C LYS A 572 -19.43 19.69 0.95
N PHE A 573 -19.86 18.46 1.18
CA PHE A 573 -19.12 17.24 0.88
C PHE A 573 -19.83 16.52 -0.25
N CYS A 574 -19.11 15.99 -1.23
CA CYS A 574 -19.70 15.21 -2.32
C CYS A 574 -18.96 13.91 -2.56
N VAL A 575 -19.68 12.81 -2.72
CA VAL A 575 -19.16 11.57 -3.35
C VAL A 575 -19.37 11.66 -4.86
N ILE A 576 -18.42 11.14 -5.64
CA ILE A 576 -18.46 11.15 -7.11
C ILE A 576 -18.12 9.74 -7.60
N ASP A 577 -18.77 9.27 -8.66
CA ASP A 577 -18.51 7.93 -9.19
C ASP A 577 -17.36 7.87 -10.21
N LYS A 578 -16.94 9.02 -10.74
CA LYS A 578 -15.89 9.14 -11.76
C LYS A 578 -14.63 9.81 -11.23
N PRO A 579 -13.45 9.28 -11.57
CA PRO A 579 -12.19 9.94 -11.24
C PRO A 579 -11.99 11.21 -12.06
N TYR A 580 -11.08 12.09 -11.62
CA TYR A 580 -10.74 13.33 -12.32
C TYR A 580 -9.81 13.07 -13.51
N HIS A 581 -10.37 12.43 -14.54
CA HIS A 581 -9.70 12.08 -15.79
C HIS A 581 -10.33 12.86 -16.95
N LYS A 582 -9.64 13.01 -18.08
CA LYS A 582 -10.15 13.68 -19.28
C LYS A 582 -11.14 12.79 -20.05
N SER A 583 -10.95 11.48 -19.99
CA SER A 583 -11.77 10.46 -20.68
C SER A 583 -13.24 10.47 -20.25
N GLN A 584 -13.54 10.76 -18.98
CA GLN A 584 -14.93 10.80 -18.46
C GLN A 584 -15.84 11.83 -19.15
N THR A 585 -15.29 12.78 -19.91
CA THR A 585 -16.11 13.69 -20.73
C THR A 585 -17.06 12.92 -21.66
N LYS A 586 -16.65 11.73 -22.11
CA LYS A 586 -17.41 10.82 -22.98
C LYS A 586 -18.17 9.72 -22.22
N GLU A 587 -18.22 9.79 -20.89
CA GLU A 587 -18.87 8.80 -20.03
C GLU A 587 -19.95 9.48 -19.18
N PRO A 588 -20.99 8.77 -18.75
CA PRO A 588 -21.92 9.29 -17.75
C PRO A 588 -21.22 9.45 -16.39
N ALA A 589 -21.70 10.36 -15.55
CA ALA A 589 -21.17 10.61 -14.21
C ALA A 589 -22.25 11.12 -13.26
N MET A 590 -22.09 10.82 -11.97
CA MET A 590 -22.96 11.26 -10.89
C MET A 590 -22.14 11.75 -9.70
N ALA A 591 -22.63 12.80 -9.05
CA ALA A 591 -22.12 13.28 -7.77
C ALA A 591 -23.28 13.53 -6.79
N VAL A 592 -23.13 13.05 -5.56
CA VAL A 592 -24.11 13.26 -4.48
C VAL A 592 -23.48 14.17 -3.45
N CYS A 593 -24.00 15.39 -3.33
CA CYS A 593 -23.49 16.42 -2.45
C CYS A 593 -24.38 16.62 -1.23
N ILE A 594 -23.80 16.49 -0.04
CA ILE A 594 -24.46 16.73 1.25
C ILE A 594 -24.09 18.14 1.71
N ASN A 595 -25.10 18.93 2.06
CA ASN A 595 -24.93 20.28 2.59
C ASN A 595 -25.02 20.25 4.12
N ASP A 596 -23.92 19.90 4.77
CA ASP A 596 -23.83 19.79 6.23
C ASP A 596 -22.43 20.21 6.68
N ALA A 597 -22.38 21.19 7.59
CA ALA A 597 -21.13 21.78 8.06
C ALA A 597 -20.29 20.79 8.88
N THR A 598 -20.92 19.86 9.60
CA THR A 598 -20.24 18.87 10.44
C THR A 598 -19.56 17.83 9.56
N ILE A 599 -20.29 17.23 8.62
CA ILE A 599 -19.74 16.27 7.64
C ILE A 599 -18.64 16.93 6.82
N PHE A 600 -18.89 18.14 6.30
CA PHE A 600 -17.87 18.93 5.63
C PHE A 600 -16.62 19.12 6.50
N GLY A 601 -16.79 19.48 7.78
CA GLY A 601 -15.69 19.69 8.72
C GLY A 601 -14.80 18.45 8.89
N HIS A 602 -15.39 17.26 8.97
CA HIS A 602 -14.64 16.00 9.03
C HIS A 602 -13.82 15.76 7.76
N PHE A 603 -14.40 15.90 6.58
CA PHE A 603 -13.68 15.73 5.31
C PHE A 603 -12.68 16.85 5.02
N ASN A 604 -12.94 18.07 5.49
CA ASN A 604 -11.99 19.18 5.38
C ASN A 604 -10.73 18.92 6.20
N ARG A 605 -10.85 18.35 7.41
CA ARG A 605 -9.68 17.91 8.19
C ARG A 605 -8.88 16.81 7.48
N ILE A 606 -9.58 15.85 6.86
CA ILE A 606 -8.93 14.80 6.05
C ILE A 606 -8.15 15.41 4.87
N GLY A 607 -8.73 16.42 4.22
CA GLY A 607 -8.16 17.09 3.04
C GLY A 607 -7.19 18.24 3.30
N GLN A 608 -6.69 18.41 4.53
CA GLN A 608 -5.77 19.51 4.91
C GLN A 608 -4.30 19.29 4.51
N ASN A 609 -3.89 18.07 4.14
CA ASN A 609 -2.50 17.79 3.75
C ASN A 609 -2.10 18.58 2.48
N ASP A 610 -1.04 19.38 2.60
CA ASP A 610 -0.51 20.39 1.66
C ASP A 610 -1.07 20.34 0.24
N ILE A 611 -1.85 21.37 -0.10
CA ILE A 611 -2.36 21.62 -1.46
C ILE A 611 -1.16 21.85 -2.38
N LEU A 612 -1.09 21.12 -3.50
CA LEU A 612 -0.17 21.40 -4.58
C LEU A 612 -0.60 22.70 -5.29
N LEU A 613 -0.30 23.86 -4.69
CA LEU A 613 -0.26 25.13 -5.38
C LEU A 613 1.03 25.12 -6.19
N LEU A 614 0.93 24.81 -7.48
CA LEU A 614 1.95 25.23 -8.43
C LEU A 614 1.88 26.76 -8.50
N THR A 615 2.53 27.43 -7.56
CA THR A 615 2.90 28.83 -7.71
C THR A 615 3.91 28.85 -8.85
N ILE A 616 3.45 29.13 -10.06
CA ILE A 616 4.34 29.56 -11.13
C ILE A 616 4.78 30.96 -10.70
N THR A 617 5.85 31.06 -9.91
CA THR A 617 6.65 32.28 -9.91
C THR A 617 7.30 32.33 -11.29
N THR A 618 6.67 33.02 -12.23
CA THR A 618 7.37 33.54 -13.39
C THR A 618 8.35 34.57 -12.88
N SER A 619 9.55 34.15 -12.47
CA SER A 619 10.69 35.05 -12.43
C SER A 619 11.07 35.32 -13.88
N TYR A 620 10.46 36.35 -14.49
CA TYR A 620 11.05 37.00 -15.64
C TYR A 620 12.27 37.78 -15.12
N PRO A 621 13.49 37.55 -15.63
CA PRO A 621 14.59 38.46 -15.38
C PRO A 621 14.36 39.68 -16.26
N TYR A 622 13.81 40.75 -15.69
CA TYR A 622 13.93 42.07 -16.29
C TYR A 622 15.19 42.72 -15.70
N ASP A 623 16.24 42.66 -16.50
CA ASP A 623 17.48 43.40 -16.32
C ASP A 623 17.25 44.82 -16.83
N TYR A 624 17.21 45.81 -15.93
CA TYR A 624 17.34 47.23 -16.26
C TYR A 624 17.93 47.99 -15.06
N HIS A 625 19.26 47.91 -14.91
CA HIS A 625 20.02 48.96 -14.25
C HIS A 625 20.50 49.97 -15.30
N LYS A 626 19.82 51.10 -15.43
CA LYS A 626 20.43 52.38 -15.82
C LYS A 626 19.69 53.54 -15.15
N GLY A 627 20.43 54.21 -14.25
CA GLY A 627 20.39 55.65 -13.95
C GLY A 627 19.07 56.25 -13.48
N PHE A 628 19.03 56.73 -12.23
CA PHE A 628 19.18 58.15 -11.92
C PHE A 628 19.04 58.32 -10.40
N GLY A 629 20.09 58.86 -9.77
CA GLY A 629 20.10 59.13 -8.34
C GLY A 629 19.37 60.42 -8.01
N TRP A 630 18.67 60.42 -6.87
CA TRP A 630 18.32 61.60 -6.09
C TRP A 630 18.18 61.17 -4.62
N THR A 631 19.15 61.56 -3.79
CA THR A 631 18.98 61.85 -2.34
C THR A 631 18.79 63.36 -2.21
N PRO A 632 18.07 63.93 -1.21
CA PRO A 632 18.22 63.69 0.24
C PRO A 632 16.84 63.66 0.97
N ALA A 633 16.66 63.55 2.29
CA ALA A 633 17.47 63.94 3.45
C ALA A 633 17.10 63.10 4.70
N THR A 634 18.06 63.09 5.60
CA THR A 634 18.08 62.60 6.98
C THR A 634 17.17 63.39 7.93
N GLU A 635 16.66 62.73 8.97
CA GLU A 635 16.61 63.28 10.33
C GLU A 635 16.86 62.15 11.34
N ASN A 636 18.04 62.25 11.97
CA ASN A 636 18.59 61.67 13.22
C ASN A 636 18.40 60.19 13.58
#